data_AF-A0A5C8GLS2-F1
#
_entry.id   AF-A0A5C8GLS2-F1
#
_cell.length_a   1.000
_cell.length_b   1.000
_cell.length_c   1.000
_cell.angle_alpha   90.00
_cell.angle_beta   90.00
_cell.angle_gamma   90.00
#
_symmetry.space_group_name_H-M   'P 1'
#
loop_
_entity.id
_entity.type
_entity.pdbx_description
1 polymer ?
#
loop_
_entity_poly.entity_id
_entity_poly.type
_entity_poly.pdbx_seq_one_letter_code
_entity_poly.pdbx_strand_id
1 'polypeptide(L)'
;MIKFNNVGGYWRNFTTRLLLMLVTIILIVLFLPRAKGKMFHYDEGKPWMYGQLIAKFDFPIFKTEEALQSERDSIMKNFVPYFNVSTNVETKNINRFKTAYKGGIPNLPPQYVEAVANRLHELYEMGIINANQFGSLFKDTTSMIHVVSGKQATSVPINKVYTTLGAYENLFSDPVLSAKRNELQRCNLNEYIEANLVYDKDRSETEMNDMLSLIPQASGMVLEGQRIIDRGDIVDSKTYRVLNSFEQAMEKRNETKDEAKSTILGQSIYVLMLIVLFTLYLVVFRREYFEKPRSVSLLYAMMTIFPILTSVMIEHNILSVYIIPYAMAPIFVHVFMDSRTSFIFHVTMILICSVAVKYQYEFIIVQLVAGLIAIFSLSELSKRSQIFLTALLVTAGTAVIYLAIQLIQSDDFSKLDHTMYYHFLINGFFLLFTYPLMLVIEKTFGFVSAVTLFELSNTNNPLLLRLSEVAPGTFQHSITVGNLATEIARKIHAKSQLVRTGALYHDIGKMENPAFFTENQAGVNPHDKISDLESAKIIIGHVTAGLRLAEKYGLPNVIKGFIATHHGSGLVKYFYINYKNEHPEEEVDEAAFRYPGPNPTTREQAILMMSDMTEAASRSLTEYTEESISSLVNKLIDGRVAEGAFTDCPITFHDINTAKMVIIDRLKSMYHTRIQYPELKV
;
A
#
# COMPACT_ATOMS: atom_id res chain seq x y z
N MET A 1 -7.88 23.83 -47.58
CA MET A 1 -7.81 22.36 -47.43
C MET A 1 -7.46 22.07 -45.97
N ILE A 2 -8.47 21.79 -45.14
CA ILE A 2 -8.32 21.61 -43.69
C ILE A 2 -7.65 20.25 -43.46
N LYS A 3 -6.35 20.25 -43.12
CA LYS A 3 -5.65 19.02 -42.72
C LYS A 3 -6.14 18.60 -41.33
N PHE A 4 -7.03 17.62 -41.30
CA PHE A 4 -7.31 16.83 -40.09
C PHE A 4 -6.11 15.94 -39.75
N ASN A 5 -5.04 16.53 -39.20
CA ASN A 5 -3.90 15.80 -38.66
C ASN A 5 -4.07 15.62 -37.15
N ASN A 6 -4.82 14.59 -36.71
CA ASN A 6 -4.47 13.75 -35.54
C ASN A 6 -5.47 12.60 -35.22
N VAL A 7 -6.08 11.96 -36.23
CA VAL A 7 -7.08 10.91 -35.97
C VAL A 7 -6.47 9.69 -35.23
N GLY A 8 -5.20 9.34 -35.53
CA GLY A 8 -4.52 8.19 -34.91
C GLY A 8 -4.25 8.33 -33.40
N GLY A 9 -3.95 9.55 -32.92
CA GLY A 9 -3.71 9.81 -31.49
C GLY A 9 -4.99 9.76 -30.65
N TYR A 10 -6.12 10.21 -31.23
CA TYR A 10 -7.42 10.21 -30.57
C TYR A 10 -7.90 8.79 -30.27
N TRP A 11 -7.89 7.90 -31.28
CA TRP A 11 -8.29 6.49 -31.10
C TRP A 11 -7.36 5.73 -30.17
N ARG A 12 -6.05 5.98 -30.20
CA ARG A 12 -5.09 5.38 -29.26
C ARG A 12 -5.31 5.83 -27.82
N ASN A 13 -5.65 7.11 -27.62
CA ASN A 13 -5.95 7.62 -26.28
C ASN A 13 -7.32 7.14 -25.77
N PHE A 14 -8.31 6.98 -26.66
CA PHE A 14 -9.61 6.42 -26.30
C PHE A 14 -9.51 4.94 -25.92
N THR A 15 -8.82 4.13 -26.73
CA THR A 15 -8.63 2.70 -26.48
C THR A 15 -7.83 2.44 -25.20
N THR A 16 -6.77 3.21 -24.93
CA THR A 16 -6.02 3.07 -23.67
C THR A 16 -6.87 3.40 -22.45
N ARG A 17 -7.74 4.42 -22.51
CA ARG A 17 -8.66 4.76 -21.40
C ARG A 17 -9.73 3.68 -21.18
N LEU A 18 -10.29 3.14 -22.26
CA LEU A 18 -11.28 2.07 -22.17
C LEU A 18 -10.66 0.78 -21.62
N LEU A 19 -9.45 0.43 -22.05
CA LEU A 19 -8.69 -0.69 -21.50
C LEU A 19 -8.40 -0.49 -20.01
N LEU A 20 -7.98 0.72 -19.62
CA LEU A 20 -7.68 1.04 -18.23
C LEU A 20 -8.94 0.95 -17.33
N MET A 21 -10.09 1.41 -17.83
CA MET A 21 -11.39 1.23 -17.17
C MET A 21 -11.73 -0.27 -16.99
N LEU A 22 -11.59 -1.08 -18.04
CA LEU A 22 -11.86 -2.53 -17.97
C LEU A 22 -10.92 -3.25 -17.00
N VAL A 23 -9.63 -2.91 -17.03
CA VAL A 23 -8.62 -3.46 -16.10
C VAL A 23 -8.97 -3.10 -14.66
N THR A 24 -9.36 -1.85 -14.38
CA THR A 24 -9.81 -1.46 -13.03
C THR A 24 -11.00 -2.30 -12.56
N ILE A 25 -12.02 -2.48 -13.41
CA ILE A 25 -13.21 -3.27 -13.05
C ILE A 25 -12.82 -4.73 -12.78
N ILE A 26 -12.04 -5.34 -13.67
CA ILE A 26 -11.59 -6.73 -13.54
C ILE A 26 -10.78 -6.90 -12.25
N LEU A 27 -9.81 -6.02 -11.98
CA LEU A 27 -8.97 -6.11 -10.78
C LEU A 27 -9.80 -5.96 -9.50
N ILE A 28 -10.72 -5.00 -9.43
CA ILE A 28 -11.57 -4.83 -8.24
C ILE A 28 -12.41 -6.09 -8.02
N VAL A 29 -13.11 -6.57 -9.04
CA VAL A 29 -14.01 -7.74 -8.94
C VAL A 29 -13.25 -9.01 -8.59
N LEU A 30 -12.04 -9.19 -9.10
CA LEU A 30 -11.21 -10.37 -8.79
C LEU A 30 -10.84 -10.48 -7.31
N PHE A 31 -10.62 -9.35 -6.64
CA PHE A 31 -10.21 -9.29 -5.24
C PHE A 31 -11.39 -9.16 -4.27
N LEU A 32 -12.61 -8.90 -4.73
CA LEU A 32 -13.76 -8.81 -3.83
C LEU A 32 -14.03 -10.15 -3.12
N PRO A 33 -14.33 -10.13 -1.81
CA PRO A 33 -14.59 -11.35 -1.06
C PRO A 33 -15.83 -12.06 -1.62
N ARG A 34 -15.72 -13.38 -1.81
CA ARG A 34 -16.77 -14.23 -2.39
C ARG A 34 -17.72 -14.81 -1.34
N ALA A 35 -17.23 -14.99 -0.11
CA ALA A 35 -18.03 -15.47 1.01
C ALA A 35 -18.57 -14.29 1.82
N LYS A 36 -19.88 -14.27 2.07
CA LYS A 36 -20.47 -13.40 3.09
C LYS A 36 -19.97 -13.88 4.45
N GLY A 37 -19.01 -13.18 5.05
CA GLY A 37 -18.61 -13.50 6.43
C GLY A 37 -19.77 -13.31 7.43
N LYS A 38 -19.59 -13.78 8.68
CA LYS A 38 -20.57 -13.75 9.79
C LYS A 38 -21.66 -12.68 9.65
N MET A 39 -22.93 -13.13 9.56
CA MET A 39 -24.08 -12.27 9.28
C MET A 39 -24.56 -11.50 10.51
N PHE A 40 -24.21 -11.94 11.71
CA PHE A 40 -24.67 -11.34 12.97
C PHE A 40 -23.50 -11.05 13.90
N HIS A 41 -23.53 -9.90 14.60
CA HIS A 41 -22.66 -9.65 15.75
C HIS A 41 -23.36 -10.12 17.02
N TYR A 42 -22.78 -11.14 17.64
CA TYR A 42 -23.25 -11.67 18.91
C TYR A 42 -22.05 -12.08 19.74
N ASP A 43 -22.01 -11.61 20.99
CA ASP A 43 -21.05 -12.04 21.99
C ASP A 43 -21.82 -12.73 23.12
N GLU A 44 -21.17 -13.71 23.74
CA GLU A 44 -21.73 -14.38 24.90
C GLU A 44 -22.00 -13.38 26.03
N GLY A 45 -23.19 -13.47 26.64
CA GLY A 45 -23.64 -12.57 27.70
C GLY A 45 -24.21 -11.22 27.24
N LYS A 46 -24.23 -10.93 25.93
CA LYS A 46 -24.88 -9.73 25.38
C LYS A 46 -26.30 -10.03 24.87
N PRO A 47 -27.21 -9.04 24.88
CA PRO A 47 -28.56 -9.20 24.31
C PRO A 47 -28.51 -9.27 22.78
N TRP A 48 -29.38 -10.07 22.19
CA TRP A 48 -29.57 -10.19 20.75
C TRP A 48 -30.21 -8.93 20.18
N MET A 49 -29.50 -8.29 19.25
CA MET A 49 -29.87 -6.97 18.73
C MET A 49 -30.78 -7.04 17.49
N TYR A 50 -30.96 -8.22 16.92
CA TYR A 50 -31.70 -8.43 15.68
C TYR A 50 -33.12 -8.95 15.93
N GLY A 51 -33.95 -8.99 14.89
CA GLY A 51 -35.26 -9.64 14.96
C GLY A 51 -35.15 -11.15 15.20
N GLN A 52 -36.31 -11.78 15.40
CA GLN A 52 -36.41 -13.23 15.63
C GLN A 52 -35.66 -14.03 14.57
N LEU A 53 -34.73 -14.89 15.02
CA LEU A 53 -34.01 -15.83 14.18
C LEU A 53 -34.64 -17.23 14.31
N ILE A 54 -35.11 -17.75 13.19
CA ILE A 54 -35.69 -19.09 13.06
C ILE A 54 -34.81 -19.90 12.11
N ALA A 55 -34.52 -21.15 12.46
CA ALA A 55 -33.78 -22.08 11.61
C ALA A 55 -34.52 -22.32 10.27
N LYS A 56 -33.84 -22.11 9.15
CA LYS A 56 -34.41 -22.27 7.79
C LYS A 56 -34.16 -23.65 7.17
N PHE A 57 -33.45 -24.52 7.89
CA PHE A 57 -33.08 -25.88 7.49
C PHE A 57 -32.50 -26.58 8.71
N ASP A 58 -32.40 -27.91 8.65
CA ASP A 58 -31.80 -28.72 9.70
C ASP A 58 -30.27 -28.55 9.72
N PHE A 59 -29.68 -28.32 10.89
CA PHE A 59 -28.23 -28.25 11.04
C PHE A 59 -27.72 -28.83 12.36
N PRO A 60 -26.53 -29.48 12.37
CA PRO A 60 -25.92 -29.99 13.58
C PRO A 60 -25.35 -28.87 14.45
N ILE A 61 -25.38 -29.06 15.77
CA ILE A 61 -24.69 -28.20 16.75
C ILE A 61 -23.30 -28.75 16.99
N PHE A 62 -22.27 -28.08 16.46
CA PHE A 62 -20.88 -28.51 16.60
C PHE A 62 -20.39 -28.35 18.05
N LYS A 63 -19.60 -29.33 18.51
CA LYS A 63 -18.92 -29.26 19.82
C LYS A 63 -17.77 -28.23 19.77
N THR A 64 -17.38 -27.68 20.92
CA THR A 64 -16.19 -26.82 21.00
C THR A 64 -14.92 -27.67 20.96
N GLU A 65 -13.79 -27.06 20.59
CA GLU A 65 -12.53 -27.79 20.51
C GLU A 65 -12.08 -28.29 21.90
N GLU A 66 -12.38 -27.54 22.97
CA GLU A 66 -12.09 -27.96 24.35
C GLU A 66 -12.92 -29.19 24.75
N ALA A 67 -14.19 -29.24 24.33
CA ALA A 67 -15.06 -30.39 24.59
C ALA A 67 -14.60 -31.62 23.82
N LEU A 68 -14.24 -31.46 22.54
CA LEU A 68 -13.65 -32.53 21.73
C LEU A 68 -12.33 -33.01 22.33
N GLN A 69 -11.47 -32.09 22.79
CA GLN A 69 -10.21 -32.43 23.42
C GLN A 69 -10.40 -33.20 24.73
N SER A 70 -11.34 -32.77 25.58
CA SER A 70 -11.65 -33.50 26.82
C SER A 70 -12.19 -34.92 26.55
N GLU A 71 -12.98 -35.10 25.48
CA GLU A 71 -13.44 -36.44 25.06
C GLU A 71 -12.28 -37.29 24.53
N ARG A 72 -11.38 -36.71 23.72
CA ARG A 72 -10.14 -37.38 23.26
C ARG A 72 -9.29 -37.82 24.45
N ASP A 73 -9.04 -36.93 25.41
CA ASP A 73 -8.24 -37.21 26.60
C ASP A 73 -8.88 -38.31 27.47
N SER A 74 -10.22 -38.34 27.56
CA SER A 74 -10.96 -39.38 28.28
C SER A 74 -10.82 -40.77 27.63
N ILE A 75 -10.85 -40.84 26.30
CA ILE A 75 -10.63 -42.08 25.55
C ILE A 75 -9.17 -42.54 25.72
N MET A 76 -8.22 -41.62 25.59
CA MET A 76 -6.79 -41.90 25.74
C MET A 76 -6.43 -42.44 27.12
N LYS A 77 -7.14 -42.03 28.18
CA LYS A 77 -6.95 -42.55 29.55
C LYS A 77 -7.24 -44.06 29.67
N ASN A 78 -8.14 -44.59 28.85
CA ASN A 78 -8.54 -46.00 28.86
C ASN A 78 -7.87 -46.83 27.76
N PHE A 79 -6.97 -46.21 26.99
CA PHE A 79 -6.25 -46.89 25.91
C PHE A 79 -5.26 -47.92 26.46
N VAL A 80 -5.28 -49.13 25.89
CA VAL A 80 -4.40 -50.25 26.25
C VAL A 80 -3.51 -50.60 25.05
N PRO A 81 -2.18 -50.39 25.15
CA PRO A 81 -1.26 -50.65 24.05
C PRO A 81 -1.00 -52.15 23.82
N TYR A 82 -0.63 -52.50 22.58
CA TYR A 82 -0.29 -53.86 22.14
C TYR A 82 1.22 -54.09 22.11
N PHE A 83 1.64 -55.26 22.56
CA PHE A 83 3.03 -55.74 22.56
C PHE A 83 3.09 -57.15 21.97
N ASN A 84 4.02 -57.38 21.06
CA ASN A 84 4.28 -58.69 20.47
C ASN A 84 5.38 -59.42 21.25
N VAL A 85 5.17 -60.71 21.53
CA VAL A 85 6.18 -61.59 22.15
C VAL A 85 7.15 -62.07 21.07
N SER A 86 8.43 -61.75 21.23
CA SER A 86 9.51 -62.24 20.40
C SER A 86 10.13 -63.51 21.00
N THR A 87 9.60 -64.66 20.62
CA THR A 87 10.07 -66.00 21.07
C THR A 87 11.52 -66.30 20.67
N ASN A 88 12.02 -65.62 19.63
CA ASN A 88 13.40 -65.73 19.18
C ASN A 88 14.40 -65.14 20.18
N VAL A 89 14.03 -64.08 20.92
CA VAL A 89 14.93 -63.39 21.87
C VAL A 89 15.26 -64.30 23.05
N GLU A 90 14.23 -64.92 23.62
CA GLU A 90 14.37 -65.89 24.71
C GLU A 90 15.27 -67.06 24.29
N THR A 91 14.92 -67.73 23.19
CA THR A 91 15.67 -68.89 22.69
C THR A 91 17.12 -68.54 22.39
N LYS A 92 17.36 -67.37 21.78
CA LYS A 92 18.71 -66.86 21.48
C LYS A 92 19.53 -66.63 22.75
N ASN A 93 18.97 -65.93 23.74
CA ASN A 93 19.73 -65.53 24.93
C ASN A 93 19.96 -66.69 25.90
N ILE A 94 19.00 -67.61 26.05
CA ILE A 94 19.19 -68.84 26.83
C ILE A 94 20.26 -69.74 26.18
N ASN A 95 20.23 -69.91 24.85
CA ASN A 95 21.26 -70.68 24.15
C ASN A 95 22.64 -70.02 24.21
N ARG A 96 22.70 -68.69 24.09
CA ARG A 96 23.94 -67.91 24.25
C ARG A 96 24.52 -68.10 25.65
N PHE A 97 23.69 -68.06 26.69
CA PHE A 97 24.08 -68.34 28.07
C PHE A 97 24.60 -69.77 28.25
N LYS A 98 23.83 -70.79 27.83
CA LYS A 98 24.23 -72.20 27.92
C LYS A 98 25.53 -72.49 27.16
N THR A 99 25.76 -71.81 26.04
CA THR A 99 27.00 -71.96 25.24
C THR A 99 28.19 -71.29 25.94
N ALA A 100 28.01 -70.09 26.48
CA ALA A 100 29.07 -69.36 27.20
C ALA A 100 29.54 -70.10 28.46
N TYR A 101 28.63 -70.80 29.14
CA TYR A 101 28.92 -71.56 30.37
C TYR A 101 28.86 -73.08 30.19
N LYS A 102 29.13 -73.58 28.97
CA LYS A 102 29.13 -75.02 28.65
C LYS A 102 30.10 -75.83 29.53
N GLY A 103 31.18 -75.21 30.00
CA GLY A 103 32.16 -75.79 30.93
C GLY A 103 31.82 -75.65 32.42
N GLY A 104 30.64 -75.11 32.76
CA GLY A 104 30.25 -74.74 34.12
C GLY A 104 30.55 -73.27 34.46
N ILE A 105 29.85 -72.72 35.45
CA ILE A 105 30.15 -71.39 35.99
C ILE A 105 31.34 -71.53 36.94
N PRO A 106 32.41 -70.71 36.81
CA PRO A 106 33.57 -70.79 37.68
C PRO A 106 33.18 -70.76 39.17
N ASN A 107 33.70 -71.71 39.95
CA ASN A 107 33.45 -71.89 41.39
C ASN A 107 32.01 -72.30 41.79
N LEU A 108 31.18 -72.75 40.83
CA LEU A 108 29.84 -73.28 41.10
C LEU A 108 29.63 -74.68 40.51
N PRO A 109 28.83 -75.55 41.17
CA PRO A 109 28.46 -76.85 40.61
C PRO A 109 27.69 -76.71 39.27
N PRO A 110 27.80 -77.69 38.35
CA PRO A 110 27.13 -77.64 37.03
C PRO A 110 25.61 -77.40 37.07
N GLN A 111 24.95 -77.78 38.16
CA GLN A 111 23.50 -77.59 38.36
C GLN A 111 23.08 -76.11 38.34
N TYR A 112 23.98 -75.16 38.63
CA TYR A 112 23.68 -73.73 38.62
C TYR A 112 23.50 -73.18 37.19
N VAL A 113 24.10 -73.80 36.17
CA VAL A 113 23.87 -73.40 34.77
C VAL A 113 22.42 -73.68 34.38
N GLU A 114 21.88 -74.85 34.73
CA GLU A 114 20.48 -75.17 34.47
C GLU A 114 19.52 -74.35 35.36
N ALA A 115 19.88 -74.09 36.63
CA ALA A 115 19.07 -73.24 37.50
C ALA A 115 18.94 -71.80 36.97
N VAL A 116 20.04 -71.19 36.48
CA VAL A 116 19.99 -69.86 35.88
C VAL A 116 19.24 -69.88 34.55
N ALA A 117 19.42 -70.91 33.71
CA ALA A 117 18.71 -71.02 32.45
C ALA A 117 17.18 -71.15 32.65
N ASN A 118 16.74 -71.96 33.63
CA ASN A 118 15.33 -72.09 33.99
C ASN A 118 14.76 -70.78 34.55
N ARG A 119 15.52 -70.07 35.39
CA ARG A 119 15.07 -68.78 35.91
C ARG A 119 14.97 -67.72 34.82
N LEU A 120 15.91 -67.71 33.86
CA LEU A 120 15.82 -66.84 32.69
C LEU A 120 14.58 -67.16 31.85
N HIS A 121 14.26 -68.45 31.64
CA HIS A 121 13.05 -68.88 30.96
C HIS A 121 11.79 -68.35 31.66
N GLU A 122 11.66 -68.49 32.98
CA GLU A 122 10.52 -67.96 33.75
C GLU A 122 10.39 -66.43 33.61
N LEU A 123 11.51 -65.69 33.61
CA LEU A 123 11.50 -64.23 33.42
C LEU A 123 11.05 -63.84 32.00
N TYR A 124 11.46 -64.60 30.99
CA TYR A 124 11.00 -64.40 29.61
C TYR A 124 9.52 -64.77 29.43
N GLU A 125 9.02 -65.81 30.10
CA GLU A 125 7.59 -66.15 30.10
C GLU A 125 6.73 -65.06 30.76
N MET A 126 7.21 -64.44 31.84
CA MET A 126 6.53 -63.28 32.46
C MET A 126 6.59 -62.03 31.59
N GLY A 127 7.60 -61.91 30.72
CA GLY A 127 7.76 -60.83 29.75
C GLY A 127 8.66 -59.70 30.24
N ILE A 128 9.60 -59.31 29.38
CA ILE A 128 10.62 -58.29 29.64
C ILE A 128 10.45 -57.15 28.64
N ILE A 129 10.26 -55.93 29.14
CA ILE A 129 10.07 -54.70 28.35
C ILE A 129 11.32 -53.82 28.44
N ASN A 130 11.57 -53.04 27.39
CA ASN A 130 12.63 -52.03 27.36
C ASN A 130 12.31 -50.85 28.31
N ALA A 131 13.25 -50.47 29.16
CA ALA A 131 13.06 -49.38 30.13
C ALA A 131 12.76 -48.00 29.49
N ASN A 132 13.28 -47.72 28.29
CA ASN A 132 12.97 -46.46 27.58
C ASN A 132 11.51 -46.42 27.14
N GLN A 133 10.96 -47.57 26.71
CA GLN A 133 9.55 -47.72 26.38
C GLN A 133 8.68 -47.65 27.65
N PHE A 134 9.18 -48.17 28.77
CA PHE A 134 8.51 -48.10 30.07
C PHE A 134 8.31 -46.65 30.56
N GLY A 135 9.29 -45.76 30.36
CA GLY A 135 9.20 -44.36 30.81
C GLY A 135 8.36 -43.44 29.91
N SER A 136 8.25 -43.73 28.61
CA SER A 136 7.53 -42.88 27.65
C SER A 136 6.08 -43.29 27.42
N LEU A 137 5.75 -44.58 27.53
CA LEU A 137 4.40 -45.11 27.25
C LEU A 137 3.50 -45.18 28.49
N PHE A 138 4.06 -45.15 29.71
CA PHE A 138 3.34 -45.47 30.95
C PHE A 138 3.35 -44.32 31.98
N LYS A 139 3.67 -43.10 31.54
CA LYS A 139 3.73 -41.94 32.43
C LYS A 139 2.38 -41.56 33.03
N ASP A 140 1.28 -41.99 32.42
CA ASP A 140 -0.08 -41.72 32.92
C ASP A 140 -1.01 -42.92 32.68
N THR A 141 -1.65 -43.38 33.76
CA THR A 141 -2.94 -44.11 33.81
C THR A 141 -3.11 -45.52 33.22
N THR A 142 -2.19 -46.06 32.42
CA THR A 142 -2.36 -47.41 31.85
C THR A 142 -1.92 -48.52 32.82
N SER A 143 -2.87 -49.31 33.34
CA SER A 143 -2.59 -50.43 34.29
C SER A 143 -2.42 -51.79 33.63
N MET A 144 -2.72 -51.90 32.33
CA MET A 144 -2.77 -53.14 31.56
C MET A 144 -2.05 -52.98 30.23
N ILE A 145 -1.55 -54.07 29.67
CA ILE A 145 -1.04 -54.15 28.30
C ILE A 145 -1.64 -55.37 27.61
N HIS A 146 -1.85 -55.28 26.29
CA HIS A 146 -2.20 -56.45 25.48
C HIS A 146 -0.93 -57.14 24.99
N VAL A 147 -0.68 -58.34 25.48
CA VAL A 147 0.45 -59.17 25.04
C VAL A 147 -0.05 -60.15 23.98
N VAL A 148 0.55 -60.10 22.80
CA VAL A 148 0.21 -60.92 21.64
C VAL A 148 1.26 -62.02 21.51
N SER A 149 0.82 -63.27 21.70
CA SER A 149 1.63 -64.47 21.49
C SER A 149 0.98 -65.30 20.38
N GLY A 150 1.65 -65.42 19.24
CA GLY A 150 1.11 -66.08 18.05
C GLY A 150 -0.15 -65.37 17.52
N LYS A 151 -1.31 -66.01 17.63
CA LYS A 151 -2.61 -65.47 17.16
C LYS A 151 -3.52 -64.96 18.28
N GLN A 152 -3.10 -65.04 19.55
CA GLN A 152 -3.93 -64.67 20.69
C GLN A 152 -3.35 -63.42 21.37
N ALA A 153 -4.24 -62.50 21.75
CA ALA A 153 -3.93 -61.33 22.56
C ALA A 153 -4.52 -61.52 23.95
N THR A 154 -3.70 -61.39 24.99
CA THR A 154 -4.12 -61.50 26.39
C THR A 154 -3.79 -60.22 27.15
N SER A 155 -4.71 -59.73 27.96
CA SER A 155 -4.50 -58.55 28.79
C SER A 155 -3.71 -58.91 30.04
N VAL A 156 -2.52 -58.34 30.18
CA VAL A 156 -1.63 -58.57 31.32
C VAL A 156 -1.46 -57.28 32.11
N PRO A 157 -1.61 -57.30 33.44
CA PRO A 157 -1.27 -56.15 34.28
C PRO A 157 0.19 -55.77 34.13
N ILE A 158 0.48 -54.46 34.04
CA ILE A 158 1.86 -53.97 33.87
C ILE A 158 2.80 -54.35 35.03
N ASN A 159 2.25 -54.62 36.22
CA ASN A 159 3.02 -55.06 37.37
C ASN A 159 3.46 -56.55 37.32
N LYS A 160 3.02 -57.30 36.30
CA LYS A 160 3.42 -58.70 36.08
C LYS A 160 4.54 -58.86 35.04
N VAL A 161 4.95 -57.78 34.40
CA VAL A 161 6.10 -57.76 33.48
C VAL A 161 7.28 -57.07 34.13
N TYR A 162 8.49 -57.39 33.68
CA TYR A 162 9.71 -56.79 34.21
C TYR A 162 10.36 -55.84 33.19
N THR A 163 11.04 -54.81 33.67
CA THR A 163 12.04 -54.12 32.85
C THR A 163 13.30 -54.99 32.77
N THR A 164 14.20 -54.74 31.83
CA THR A 164 15.50 -55.45 31.76
C THR A 164 16.27 -55.39 33.09
N LEU A 165 16.24 -54.24 33.79
CA LEU A 165 16.83 -54.10 35.12
C LEU A 165 16.05 -54.87 36.19
N GLY A 166 14.71 -54.77 36.18
CA GLY A 166 13.86 -55.50 37.13
C GLY A 166 13.96 -57.02 36.99
N ALA A 167 14.10 -57.53 35.77
CA ALA A 167 14.32 -58.95 35.49
C ALA A 167 15.66 -59.42 36.06
N TYR A 168 16.72 -58.62 35.91
CA TYR A 168 18.03 -58.90 36.49
C TYR A 168 18.00 -58.93 38.03
N GLU A 169 17.29 -57.99 38.66
CA GLU A 169 17.11 -57.99 40.12
C GLU A 169 16.31 -59.22 40.59
N ASN A 170 15.23 -59.55 39.86
CA ASN A 170 14.35 -60.66 40.17
C ASN A 170 14.98 -62.04 39.92
N LEU A 171 16.03 -62.13 39.10
CA LEU A 171 16.86 -63.33 38.93
C LEU A 171 17.36 -63.86 40.28
N PHE A 172 17.71 -62.97 41.22
CA PHE A 172 18.21 -63.31 42.55
C PHE A 172 17.12 -63.43 43.62
N SER A 173 15.84 -63.35 43.25
CA SER A 173 14.73 -63.68 44.16
C SER A 173 14.56 -65.20 44.33
N ASP A 174 15.13 -66.00 43.43
CA ASP A 174 15.18 -67.44 43.57
C ASP A 174 16.10 -67.84 44.74
N PRO A 175 15.63 -68.65 45.71
CA PRO A 175 16.41 -69.04 46.89
C PRO A 175 17.75 -69.72 46.56
N VAL A 176 17.80 -70.52 45.49
CA VAL A 176 18.99 -71.26 45.06
C VAL A 176 20.01 -70.31 44.46
N LEU A 177 19.58 -69.36 43.62
CA LEU A 177 20.46 -68.37 43.00
C LEU A 177 20.92 -67.29 43.99
N SER A 178 20.07 -66.92 44.94
CA SER A 178 20.36 -65.90 45.96
C SER A 178 21.55 -66.30 46.86
N ALA A 179 21.67 -67.59 47.20
CA ALA A 179 22.72 -68.13 48.06
C ALA A 179 24.13 -68.00 47.47
N LYS A 180 24.24 -67.79 46.15
CA LYS A 180 25.49 -67.67 45.38
C LYS A 180 25.55 -66.38 44.54
N ARG A 181 24.89 -65.33 45.02
CA ARG A 181 24.79 -64.03 44.35
C ARG A 181 26.14 -63.41 44.01
N ASN A 182 27.13 -63.49 44.91
CA ASN A 182 28.44 -62.85 44.71
C ASN A 182 29.23 -63.47 43.55
N GLU A 183 29.11 -64.79 43.36
CA GLU A 183 29.75 -65.54 42.29
C GLU A 183 29.01 -65.33 40.95
N LEU A 184 27.67 -65.32 40.98
CA LEU A 184 26.83 -65.11 39.80
C LEU A 184 26.88 -63.67 39.26
N GLN A 185 27.06 -62.66 40.13
CA GLN A 185 27.23 -61.27 39.70
C GLN A 185 28.50 -61.04 38.87
N ARG A 186 29.54 -61.88 39.05
CA ARG A 186 30.77 -61.82 38.24
C ARG A 186 30.59 -62.37 36.82
N CYS A 187 29.43 -62.96 36.52
CA CYS A 187 29.14 -63.63 35.25
C CYS A 187 28.41 -62.73 34.23
N ASN A 188 28.31 -61.41 34.46
CA ASN A 188 27.64 -60.46 33.56
C ASN A 188 26.27 -60.97 33.07
N LEU A 189 25.43 -61.49 33.97
CA LEU A 189 24.16 -62.13 33.60
C LEU A 189 23.17 -61.16 32.94
N ASN A 190 23.38 -59.85 33.11
CA ASN A 190 22.68 -58.79 32.42
C ASN A 190 22.82 -58.85 30.88
N GLU A 191 23.91 -59.41 30.34
CA GLU A 191 24.10 -59.55 28.88
C GLU A 191 23.16 -60.57 28.22
N TYR A 192 22.48 -61.40 29.01
CA TYR A 192 21.53 -62.42 28.55
C TYR A 192 20.07 -62.05 28.83
N ILE A 193 19.83 -60.83 29.29
CA ILE A 193 18.50 -60.28 29.59
C ILE A 193 18.22 -59.17 28.57
N GLU A 194 17.38 -59.48 27.59
CA GLU A 194 16.93 -58.55 26.55
C GLU A 194 15.40 -58.47 26.57
N ALA A 195 14.82 -57.36 26.11
CA ALA A 195 13.37 -57.24 26.05
C ALA A 195 12.80 -58.20 24.99
N ASN A 196 11.92 -59.11 25.39
CA ASN A 196 11.18 -59.99 24.47
C ASN A 196 9.78 -59.46 24.15
N LEU A 197 9.27 -58.49 24.92
CA LEU A 197 8.04 -57.77 24.59
C LEU A 197 8.38 -56.52 23.78
N VAL A 198 7.91 -56.50 22.53
CA VAL A 198 8.16 -55.41 21.58
C VAL A 198 6.86 -54.68 21.31
N TYR A 199 6.83 -53.36 21.51
CA TYR A 199 5.65 -52.52 21.23
C TYR A 199 5.21 -52.65 19.77
N ASP A 200 3.96 -53.04 19.56
CA ASP A 200 3.33 -53.10 18.24
C ASP A 200 2.74 -51.72 17.94
N LYS A 201 3.56 -50.87 17.32
CA LYS A 201 3.20 -49.49 17.01
C LYS A 201 2.01 -49.43 16.05
N ASP A 202 2.04 -50.20 14.98
CA ASP A 202 1.03 -50.14 13.92
C ASP A 202 -0.35 -50.56 14.46
N ARG A 203 -0.41 -51.66 15.21
CA ARG A 203 -1.67 -52.14 15.80
C ARG A 203 -2.19 -51.19 16.88
N SER A 204 -1.30 -50.69 17.75
CA SER A 204 -1.67 -49.77 18.81
C SER A 204 -2.17 -48.43 18.27
N GLU A 205 -1.50 -47.86 17.27
CA GLU A 205 -1.91 -46.60 16.64
C GLU A 205 -3.20 -46.76 15.82
N THR A 206 -3.39 -47.90 15.15
CA THR A 206 -4.64 -48.19 14.41
C THR A 206 -5.83 -48.23 15.36
N GLU A 207 -5.76 -49.01 16.44
CA GLU A 207 -6.84 -49.10 17.44
C GLU A 207 -7.10 -47.75 18.12
N MET A 208 -6.04 -47.00 18.43
CA MET A 208 -6.16 -45.65 18.98
C MET A 208 -6.93 -44.73 18.02
N ASN A 209 -6.59 -44.75 16.73
CA ASN A 209 -7.27 -43.94 15.72
C ASN A 209 -8.73 -44.38 15.53
N ASP A 210 -9.02 -45.68 15.58
CA ASP A 210 -10.38 -46.21 15.51
C ASP A 210 -11.22 -45.73 16.69
N MET A 211 -10.68 -45.77 17.91
CA MET A 211 -11.36 -45.24 19.11
C MET A 211 -11.63 -43.73 19.00
N LEU A 212 -10.67 -42.95 18.47
CA LEU A 212 -10.84 -41.51 18.29
C LEU A 212 -11.82 -41.16 17.17
N SER A 213 -11.94 -42.00 16.13
CA SER A 213 -12.87 -41.79 15.01
C SER A 213 -14.35 -41.88 15.40
N LEU A 214 -14.65 -42.54 16.52
CA LEU A 214 -16.01 -42.73 17.03
C LEU A 214 -16.55 -41.51 17.78
N ILE A 215 -15.72 -40.48 18.03
CA ILE A 215 -16.13 -39.25 18.73
C ILE A 215 -17.09 -38.44 17.84
N PRO A 216 -18.37 -38.26 18.21
CA PRO A 216 -19.31 -37.46 17.43
C PRO A 216 -18.90 -35.99 17.45
N GLN A 217 -18.78 -35.38 16.27
CA GLN A 217 -18.45 -33.96 16.11
C GLN A 217 -19.58 -33.01 16.53
N ALA A 218 -20.81 -33.51 16.59
CA ALA A 218 -22.00 -32.75 16.95
C ALA A 218 -22.57 -33.25 18.29
N SER A 219 -23.12 -32.31 19.07
CA SER A 219 -23.79 -32.58 20.35
C SER A 219 -25.31 -32.64 20.23
N GLY A 220 -25.86 -32.25 19.08
CA GLY A 220 -27.30 -32.26 18.80
C GLY A 220 -27.61 -31.68 17.41
N MET A 221 -28.89 -31.46 17.12
CA MET A 221 -29.38 -30.89 15.88
C MET A 221 -30.47 -29.84 16.16
N VAL A 222 -30.51 -28.79 15.36
CA VAL A 222 -31.61 -27.82 15.32
C VAL A 222 -32.42 -28.08 14.06
N LEU A 223 -33.73 -28.19 14.20
CA LEU A 223 -34.65 -28.51 13.10
C LEU A 223 -35.16 -27.25 12.39
N GLU A 224 -35.52 -27.37 11.12
CA GLU A 224 -36.21 -26.33 10.37
C GLU A 224 -37.47 -25.85 11.10
N GLY A 225 -37.66 -24.53 11.15
CA GLY A 225 -38.79 -23.89 11.85
C GLY A 225 -38.57 -23.71 13.36
N GLN A 226 -37.49 -24.24 13.94
CA GLN A 226 -37.16 -24.04 15.35
C GLN A 226 -36.68 -22.60 15.59
N ARG A 227 -37.26 -21.93 16.61
CA ARG A 227 -36.79 -20.61 17.07
C ARG A 227 -35.39 -20.76 17.71
N ILE A 228 -34.41 -20.02 17.19
CA ILE A 228 -33.05 -19.98 17.70
C ILE A 228 -32.92 -18.94 18.81
N ILE A 229 -33.27 -17.68 18.52
CA ILE A 229 -33.18 -16.55 19.45
C ILE A 229 -34.10 -15.41 18.99
N ASP A 230 -34.60 -14.59 19.91
CA ASP A 230 -35.41 -13.40 19.60
C ASP A 230 -34.83 -12.11 20.17
N ARG A 231 -35.32 -10.96 19.70
CA ARG A 231 -34.81 -9.63 20.08
C ARG A 231 -34.88 -9.44 21.59
N GLY A 232 -33.73 -9.11 22.19
CA GLY A 232 -33.60 -8.90 23.63
C GLY A 232 -33.28 -10.17 24.44
N ASP A 233 -33.34 -11.37 23.83
CA ASP A 233 -32.86 -12.59 24.48
C ASP A 233 -31.34 -12.49 24.70
N ILE A 234 -30.85 -12.97 25.84
CA ILE A 234 -29.41 -13.00 26.15
C ILE A 234 -28.77 -14.17 25.41
N VAL A 235 -27.66 -13.91 24.71
CA VAL A 235 -26.88 -14.96 24.03
C VAL A 235 -26.09 -15.74 25.09
N ASP A 236 -26.65 -16.84 25.58
CA ASP A 236 -25.97 -17.75 26.50
C ASP A 236 -24.99 -18.71 25.76
N SER A 237 -24.19 -19.46 26.52
CA SER A 237 -23.18 -20.38 25.97
C SER A 237 -23.75 -21.42 25.00
N LYS A 238 -25.00 -21.83 25.20
CA LYS A 238 -25.70 -22.78 24.32
C LYS A 238 -26.13 -22.09 23.03
N THR A 239 -26.72 -20.92 23.13
CA THR A 239 -27.23 -20.15 21.99
C THR A 239 -26.09 -19.62 21.14
N TYR A 240 -24.98 -19.20 21.75
CA TYR A 240 -23.75 -18.87 21.04
C TYR A 240 -23.26 -20.02 20.16
N ARG A 241 -23.22 -21.24 20.70
CA ARG A 241 -22.84 -22.46 19.94
C ARG A 241 -23.83 -22.77 18.82
N VAL A 242 -25.12 -22.61 19.07
CA VAL A 242 -26.16 -22.80 18.05
C VAL A 242 -26.00 -21.76 16.93
N LEU A 243 -25.80 -20.49 17.25
CA LEU A 243 -25.59 -19.40 16.29
C LEU A 243 -24.32 -19.62 15.45
N ASN A 244 -23.21 -19.99 16.10
CA ASN A 244 -21.97 -20.28 15.40
C ASN A 244 -22.10 -21.51 14.49
N SER A 245 -22.82 -22.55 14.94
CA SER A 245 -23.10 -23.74 14.13
C SER A 245 -24.05 -23.44 12.97
N PHE A 246 -25.02 -22.55 13.17
CA PHE A 246 -25.93 -22.07 12.13
C PHE A 246 -25.17 -21.31 11.04
N GLU A 247 -24.24 -20.42 11.42
CA GLU A 247 -23.36 -19.71 10.48
C GLU A 247 -22.49 -20.68 9.68
N GLN A 248 -21.82 -21.65 10.33
CA GLN A 248 -21.01 -22.66 9.65
C GLN A 248 -21.82 -23.54 8.69
N ALA A 249 -23.02 -23.96 9.11
CA ALA A 249 -23.90 -24.76 8.28
C ALA A 249 -24.45 -23.96 7.09
N MET A 250 -24.68 -22.66 7.27
CA MET A 250 -25.07 -21.76 6.21
C MET A 250 -23.92 -21.49 5.24
N GLU A 251 -22.69 -21.31 5.72
CA GLU A 251 -21.49 -21.21 4.87
C GLU A 251 -21.32 -22.45 3.98
N LYS A 252 -21.34 -23.66 4.58
CA LYS A 252 -21.24 -24.93 3.84
C LYS A 252 -22.38 -25.13 2.84
N ARG A 253 -23.59 -24.63 3.14
CA ARG A 253 -24.74 -24.73 2.23
C ARG A 253 -24.64 -23.72 1.07
N ASN A 254 -24.14 -22.51 1.36
CA ASN A 254 -23.97 -21.44 0.37
C ASN A 254 -22.76 -21.68 -0.56
N GLU A 255 -21.87 -22.64 -0.25
CA GLU A 255 -20.79 -23.09 -1.16
C GLU A 255 -21.30 -23.83 -2.43
N THR A 256 -22.62 -23.97 -2.60
CA THR A 256 -23.20 -24.52 -3.83
C THR A 256 -22.85 -23.61 -5.03
N LYS A 257 -22.20 -24.17 -6.06
CA LYS A 257 -21.55 -23.47 -7.19
C LYS A 257 -22.41 -22.44 -7.95
N ASP A 258 -23.74 -22.49 -7.83
CA ASP A 258 -24.65 -21.56 -8.52
C ASP A 258 -24.80 -20.19 -7.80
N GLU A 259 -24.63 -20.12 -6.47
CA GLU A 259 -24.68 -18.84 -5.73
C GLU A 259 -23.37 -18.04 -5.83
N ALA A 260 -22.23 -18.72 -6.02
CA ALA A 260 -20.95 -18.04 -6.25
C ALA A 260 -20.95 -17.26 -7.59
N LYS A 261 -21.60 -17.81 -8.63
CA LYS A 261 -21.73 -17.13 -9.93
C LYS A 261 -22.64 -15.91 -9.86
N SER A 262 -23.77 -15.99 -9.14
CA SER A 262 -24.69 -14.86 -8.98
C SER A 262 -24.08 -13.73 -8.16
N THR A 263 -23.29 -14.06 -7.13
CA THR A 263 -22.56 -13.07 -6.31
C THR A 263 -21.51 -12.32 -7.14
N ILE A 264 -20.69 -13.02 -7.92
CA ILE A 264 -19.69 -12.40 -8.81
C ILE A 264 -20.38 -11.51 -9.85
N LEU A 265 -21.49 -11.97 -10.43
CA LEU A 265 -22.26 -11.18 -11.39
C LEU A 265 -22.80 -9.89 -10.76
N GLY A 266 -23.37 -9.96 -9.56
CA GLY A 266 -23.86 -8.80 -8.83
C GLY A 266 -22.76 -7.80 -8.49
N GLN A 267 -21.62 -8.29 -7.97
CA GLN A 267 -20.44 -7.47 -7.70
C GLN A 267 -19.90 -6.81 -8.98
N SER A 268 -19.86 -7.56 -10.09
CA SER A 268 -19.42 -7.04 -11.39
C SER A 268 -20.32 -5.92 -11.89
N ILE A 269 -21.64 -6.09 -11.84
CA ILE A 269 -22.62 -5.08 -12.26
C ILE A 269 -22.50 -3.82 -11.38
N TYR A 270 -22.37 -4.00 -10.06
CA TYR A 270 -22.24 -2.88 -9.12
C TYR A 270 -20.99 -2.04 -9.39
N VAL A 271 -19.82 -2.69 -9.49
CA VAL A 271 -18.55 -2.00 -9.77
C VAL A 271 -18.57 -1.36 -11.15
N LEU A 272 -19.06 -2.08 -12.17
CA LEU A 272 -19.22 -1.55 -13.53
C LEU A 272 -20.08 -0.27 -13.53
N MET A 273 -21.22 -0.28 -12.86
CA MET A 273 -22.13 0.86 -12.81
C MET A 273 -21.47 2.09 -12.18
N LEU A 274 -20.79 1.94 -11.04
CA LEU A 274 -20.11 3.05 -10.37
C LEU A 274 -18.95 3.61 -11.20
N ILE A 275 -18.13 2.74 -11.79
CA ILE A 275 -17.01 3.16 -12.65
C ILE A 275 -17.53 3.85 -13.90
N VAL A 276 -18.59 3.35 -14.53
CA VAL A 276 -19.20 4.01 -15.71
C VAL A 276 -19.75 5.39 -15.35
N LEU A 277 -20.48 5.52 -14.24
CA LEU A 277 -21.00 6.82 -13.80
C LEU A 277 -19.88 7.82 -13.50
N PHE A 278 -18.81 7.38 -12.83
CA PHE A 278 -17.64 8.21 -12.59
C PHE A 278 -16.93 8.62 -13.89
N THR A 279 -16.83 7.70 -14.85
CA THR A 279 -16.26 7.98 -16.17
C THR A 279 -17.10 8.99 -16.94
N LEU A 280 -18.42 8.84 -16.93
CA LEU A 280 -19.36 9.78 -17.54
C LEU A 280 -19.23 11.17 -16.90
N TYR A 281 -19.09 11.24 -15.57
CA TYR A 281 -18.79 12.50 -14.88
C TYR A 281 -17.51 13.15 -15.42
N LEU A 282 -16.43 12.38 -15.61
CA LEU A 282 -15.18 12.90 -16.16
C LEU A 282 -15.34 13.40 -17.60
N VAL A 283 -16.05 12.65 -18.44
CA VAL A 283 -16.27 13.00 -19.86
C VAL A 283 -17.12 14.27 -20.00
N VAL A 284 -18.19 14.40 -19.21
CA VAL A 284 -19.17 15.49 -19.35
C VAL A 284 -18.70 16.76 -18.64
N PHE A 285 -18.26 16.66 -17.38
CA PHE A 285 -18.01 17.83 -16.54
C PHE A 285 -16.53 18.18 -16.38
N ARG A 286 -15.62 17.23 -16.68
CA ARG A 286 -14.19 17.34 -16.38
C ARG A 286 -13.30 16.88 -17.54
N ARG A 287 -13.72 17.22 -18.76
CA ARG A 287 -13.05 16.83 -20.01
C ARG A 287 -11.56 17.17 -20.02
N GLU A 288 -11.16 18.29 -19.42
CA GLU A 288 -9.75 18.70 -19.30
C GLU A 288 -8.88 17.65 -18.55
N TYR A 289 -9.41 17.03 -17.49
CA TYR A 289 -8.71 15.97 -16.78
C TYR A 289 -8.82 14.63 -17.50
N PHE A 290 -9.98 14.34 -18.10
CA PHE A 290 -10.17 13.12 -18.87
C PHE A 290 -9.25 13.03 -20.09
N GLU A 291 -8.91 14.17 -20.71
CA GLU A 291 -8.01 14.22 -21.85
C GLU A 291 -6.54 13.98 -21.48
N LYS A 292 -6.16 14.25 -20.22
CA LYS A 292 -4.79 14.09 -19.71
C LYS A 292 -4.59 12.65 -19.19
N PRO A 293 -3.76 11.80 -19.85
CA PRO A 293 -3.61 10.40 -19.48
C PRO A 293 -3.12 10.23 -18.04
N ARG A 294 -2.21 11.09 -17.57
CA ARG A 294 -1.67 11.06 -16.20
C ARG A 294 -2.75 11.28 -15.13
N SER A 295 -3.69 12.21 -15.38
CA SER A 295 -4.81 12.50 -14.49
C SER A 295 -5.75 11.30 -14.41
N VAL A 296 -6.11 10.73 -15.56
CA VAL A 296 -6.94 9.54 -15.63
C VAL A 296 -6.27 8.35 -14.92
N SER A 297 -4.99 8.09 -15.19
CA SER A 297 -4.25 7.01 -14.56
C SER A 297 -4.20 7.13 -13.04
N LEU A 298 -3.99 8.34 -12.48
CA LEU A 298 -4.00 8.55 -11.04
C LEU A 298 -5.37 8.20 -10.42
N LEU A 299 -6.45 8.71 -11.01
CA LEU A 299 -7.81 8.47 -10.51
C LEU A 299 -8.12 6.98 -10.48
N TYR A 300 -7.94 6.28 -11.59
CA TYR A 300 -8.21 4.85 -11.66
C TYR A 300 -7.26 4.00 -10.81
N ALA A 301 -5.98 4.37 -10.71
CA ALA A 301 -5.05 3.69 -9.81
C ALA A 301 -5.52 3.77 -8.35
N MET A 302 -5.89 4.96 -7.87
CA MET A 302 -6.42 5.14 -6.51
C MET A 302 -7.79 4.46 -6.34
N MET A 303 -8.66 4.52 -7.37
CA MET A 303 -9.95 3.81 -7.40
C MET A 303 -9.78 2.28 -7.36
N THR A 304 -8.61 1.76 -7.73
CA THR A 304 -8.30 0.32 -7.72
C THR A 304 -7.60 -0.08 -6.43
N ILE A 305 -6.58 0.66 -6.01
CA ILE A 305 -5.73 0.34 -4.85
C ILE A 305 -6.53 0.27 -3.56
N PHE A 306 -7.39 1.25 -3.29
CA PHE A 306 -8.13 1.30 -2.01
C PHE A 306 -9.14 0.16 -1.89
N PRO A 307 -10.02 -0.13 -2.89
CA PRO A 307 -10.90 -1.29 -2.82
C PRO A 307 -10.17 -2.64 -2.72
N ILE A 308 -9.05 -2.82 -3.43
CA ILE A 308 -8.24 -4.04 -3.29
C ILE A 308 -7.69 -4.14 -1.86
N LEU A 309 -7.14 -3.05 -1.32
CA LEU A 309 -6.62 -3.03 0.04
C LEU A 309 -7.72 -3.34 1.07
N THR A 310 -8.91 -2.76 0.90
CA THR A 310 -10.09 -3.09 1.73
C THR A 310 -10.44 -4.57 1.65
N SER A 311 -10.47 -5.11 0.43
CA SER A 311 -10.88 -6.50 0.21
C SER A 311 -9.88 -7.49 0.82
N VAL A 312 -8.57 -7.25 0.63
CA VAL A 312 -7.50 -8.05 1.23
C VAL A 312 -7.52 -7.99 2.77
N MET A 313 -7.77 -6.80 3.34
CA MET A 313 -7.89 -6.66 4.80
C MET A 313 -9.08 -7.46 5.36
N ILE A 314 -10.23 -7.46 4.66
CA ILE A 314 -11.42 -8.20 5.08
C ILE A 314 -11.24 -9.71 4.89
N GLU A 315 -10.77 -10.15 3.73
CA GLU A 315 -10.66 -11.58 3.38
C GLU A 315 -9.70 -12.33 4.31
N HIS A 316 -8.56 -11.72 4.65
CA HIS A 316 -7.56 -12.34 5.51
C HIS A 316 -7.67 -11.95 6.99
N ASN A 317 -8.68 -11.14 7.37
CA ASN A 317 -8.90 -10.67 8.74
C ASN A 317 -7.62 -10.12 9.41
N ILE A 318 -6.80 -9.36 8.66
CA ILE A 318 -5.46 -8.93 9.09
C ILE A 318 -5.56 -7.87 10.20
N LEU A 319 -6.28 -6.78 9.91
CA LEU A 319 -6.48 -5.63 10.78
C LEU A 319 -7.84 -4.97 10.48
N SER A 320 -8.29 -4.11 11.38
CA SER A 320 -9.51 -3.32 11.16
C SER A 320 -9.37 -2.41 9.92
N VAL A 321 -10.36 -2.45 9.04
CA VAL A 321 -10.40 -1.61 7.82
C VAL A 321 -10.38 -0.12 8.11
N TYR A 322 -10.77 0.29 9.32
CA TYR A 322 -10.78 1.69 9.75
C TYR A 322 -9.37 2.26 9.99
N ILE A 323 -8.33 1.42 9.99
CA ILE A 323 -6.92 1.86 10.00
C ILE A 323 -6.50 2.41 8.62
N ILE A 324 -7.12 1.97 7.53
CA ILE A 324 -6.76 2.42 6.17
C ILE A 324 -7.11 3.92 6.01
N PRO A 325 -6.16 4.79 5.64
CA PRO A 325 -6.39 6.23 5.50
C PRO A 325 -7.11 6.55 4.17
N TYR A 326 -8.39 6.19 4.03
CA TYR A 326 -9.16 6.45 2.80
C TYR A 326 -9.20 7.92 2.40
N ALA A 327 -9.16 8.82 3.39
CA ALA A 327 -9.08 10.27 3.17
C ALA A 327 -7.80 10.71 2.44
N MET A 328 -6.76 9.87 2.36
CA MET A 328 -5.55 10.16 1.58
C MET A 328 -5.84 10.28 0.07
N ALA A 329 -6.74 9.45 -0.46
CA ALA A 329 -7.08 9.44 -1.87
C ALA A 329 -7.68 10.78 -2.37
N PRO A 330 -8.75 11.33 -1.73
CA PRO A 330 -9.25 12.65 -2.11
C PRO A 330 -8.26 13.79 -1.88
N ILE A 331 -7.31 13.67 -0.92
CA ILE A 331 -6.26 14.69 -0.76
C ILE A 331 -5.44 14.80 -2.05
N PHE A 332 -4.95 13.67 -2.60
CA PHE A 332 -4.20 13.71 -3.85
C PHE A 332 -5.03 14.24 -5.02
N VAL A 333 -6.30 13.82 -5.14
CA VAL A 333 -7.17 14.32 -6.20
C VAL A 333 -7.42 15.83 -6.04
N HIS A 334 -7.58 16.32 -4.82
CA HIS A 334 -7.79 17.75 -4.56
C HIS A 334 -6.55 18.57 -4.94
N VAL A 335 -5.35 18.10 -4.58
CA VAL A 335 -4.07 18.79 -4.85
C VAL A 335 -3.77 18.88 -6.33
N PHE A 336 -3.99 17.81 -7.09
CA PHE A 336 -3.60 17.75 -8.52
C PHE A 336 -4.74 18.11 -9.48
N MET A 337 -5.97 18.21 -8.99
CA MET A 337 -7.16 18.55 -9.78
C MET A 337 -7.97 19.64 -9.08
N ASP A 338 -9.14 19.31 -8.54
CA ASP A 338 -10.03 20.25 -7.87
C ASP A 338 -10.89 19.56 -6.82
N SER A 339 -11.49 20.36 -5.93
CA SER A 339 -12.33 19.88 -4.82
C SER A 339 -13.58 19.13 -5.28
N ARG A 340 -14.22 19.51 -6.39
CA ARG A 340 -15.44 18.84 -6.86
C ARG A 340 -15.12 17.45 -7.39
N THR A 341 -14.06 17.34 -8.19
CA THR A 341 -13.58 16.04 -8.71
C THR A 341 -13.15 15.14 -7.56
N SER A 342 -12.44 15.70 -6.56
CA SER A 342 -12.02 14.98 -5.36
C SER A 342 -13.20 14.40 -4.56
N PHE A 343 -14.25 15.19 -4.35
CA PHE A 343 -15.45 14.74 -3.65
C PHE A 343 -16.17 13.60 -4.38
N ILE A 344 -16.46 13.77 -5.67
CA ILE A 344 -17.16 12.74 -6.47
C ILE A 344 -16.32 11.45 -6.57
N PHE A 345 -15.00 11.59 -6.73
CA PHE A 345 -14.06 10.49 -6.68
C PHE A 345 -14.14 9.74 -5.34
N HIS A 346 -14.10 10.46 -4.21
CA HIS A 346 -14.14 9.87 -2.87
C HIS A 346 -15.43 9.10 -2.62
N VAL A 347 -16.58 9.71 -2.94
CA VAL A 347 -17.90 9.06 -2.80
C VAL A 347 -17.93 7.76 -3.60
N THR A 348 -17.48 7.79 -4.86
CA THR A 348 -17.45 6.60 -5.72
C THR A 348 -16.53 5.53 -5.13
N MET A 349 -15.33 5.91 -4.70
CA MET A 349 -14.35 4.99 -4.13
C MET A 349 -14.88 4.31 -2.86
N ILE A 350 -15.49 5.07 -1.95
CA ILE A 350 -16.07 4.53 -0.71
C ILE A 350 -17.24 3.59 -0.99
N LEU A 351 -18.10 3.91 -1.96
CA LEU A 351 -19.19 3.00 -2.37
C LEU A 351 -18.64 1.69 -2.92
N ILE A 352 -17.57 1.72 -3.73
CA ILE A 352 -16.90 0.50 -4.20
C ILE A 352 -16.31 -0.29 -3.02
N CYS A 353 -15.57 0.37 -2.12
CA CYS A 353 -14.99 -0.27 -0.92
C CYS A 353 -16.07 -0.89 -0.02
N SER A 354 -17.25 -0.28 0.08
CA SER A 354 -18.33 -0.74 0.96
C SER A 354 -18.82 -2.14 0.61
N VAL A 355 -18.69 -2.58 -0.65
CA VAL A 355 -19.08 -3.94 -1.08
C VAL A 355 -18.28 -5.02 -0.35
N ALA A 356 -17.02 -4.74 -0.02
CA ALA A 356 -16.15 -5.67 0.68
C ALA A 356 -16.41 -5.71 2.20
N VAL A 357 -17.00 -4.66 2.79
CA VAL A 357 -17.13 -4.49 4.24
C VAL A 357 -18.48 -5.04 4.73
N LYS A 358 -18.49 -5.66 5.92
CA LYS A 358 -19.72 -6.19 6.55
C LYS A 358 -20.72 -5.09 6.94
N TYR A 359 -20.24 -4.03 7.61
CA TYR A 359 -21.06 -2.91 8.10
C TYR A 359 -21.02 -1.72 7.14
N GLN A 360 -21.69 -1.86 5.99
CA GLN A 360 -21.60 -0.92 4.88
C GLN A 360 -22.05 0.50 5.27
N TYR A 361 -23.17 0.64 5.99
CA TYR A 361 -23.75 1.94 6.36
C TYR A 361 -22.82 2.76 7.27
N GLU A 362 -22.32 2.15 8.33
CA GLU A 362 -21.39 2.79 9.28
C GLU A 362 -20.09 3.18 8.57
N PHE A 363 -19.53 2.24 7.78
CA PHE A 363 -18.31 2.49 7.02
C PHE A 363 -18.48 3.68 6.06
N ILE A 364 -19.56 3.72 5.28
CA ILE A 364 -19.83 4.81 4.33
C ILE A 364 -19.90 6.14 5.08
N ILE A 365 -20.65 6.25 6.17
CA ILE A 365 -20.82 7.51 6.91
C ILE A 365 -19.48 8.00 7.49
N VAL A 366 -18.78 7.13 8.21
CA VAL A 366 -17.51 7.48 8.85
C VAL A 366 -16.49 7.94 7.81
N GLN A 367 -16.36 7.21 6.69
CA GLN A 367 -15.39 7.55 5.66
C GLN A 367 -15.79 8.74 4.79
N LEU A 368 -17.08 9.00 4.58
CA LEU A 368 -17.54 10.21 3.91
C LEU A 368 -17.23 11.46 4.75
N VAL A 369 -17.47 11.41 6.07
CA VAL A 369 -17.09 12.50 6.98
C VAL A 369 -15.58 12.73 6.97
N ALA A 370 -14.78 11.65 7.06
CA ALA A 370 -13.33 11.74 6.98
C ALA A 370 -12.85 12.45 5.69
N GLY A 371 -13.39 12.05 4.54
CA GLY A 371 -13.04 12.65 3.25
C GLY A 371 -13.47 14.11 3.11
N LEU A 372 -14.68 14.46 3.58
CA LEU A 372 -15.16 15.85 3.56
C LEU A 372 -14.28 16.76 4.41
N ILE A 373 -13.94 16.34 5.63
CA ILE A 373 -13.03 17.09 6.50
C ILE A 373 -11.66 17.26 5.83
N ALA A 374 -11.14 16.21 5.20
CA ALA A 374 -9.89 16.27 4.47
C ALA A 374 -9.93 17.26 3.29
N ILE A 375 -11.00 17.24 2.49
CA ILE A 375 -11.15 18.15 1.35
C ILE A 375 -11.30 19.60 1.81
N PHE A 376 -12.11 19.87 2.83
CA PHE A 376 -12.38 21.24 3.27
C PHE A 376 -11.25 21.86 4.08
N SER A 377 -10.44 21.05 4.77
CA SER A 377 -9.28 21.55 5.52
C SER A 377 -8.10 21.95 4.63
N LEU A 378 -8.10 21.58 3.34
CA LEU A 378 -6.98 21.75 2.41
C LEU A 378 -7.22 22.80 1.32
N SER A 379 -8.00 23.85 1.61
CA SER A 379 -8.46 24.81 0.60
C SER A 379 -7.37 25.39 -0.31
N GLU A 380 -6.12 25.50 0.16
CA GLU A 380 -4.91 25.65 -0.68
C GLU A 380 -3.69 25.04 0.06
N LEU A 381 -3.14 23.93 -0.44
CA LEU A 381 -1.99 23.23 0.14
C LEU A 381 -0.69 24.03 -0.08
N SER A 382 -0.54 25.12 0.68
CA SER A 382 0.62 26.02 0.64
C SER A 382 1.66 25.67 1.71
N LYS A 383 1.27 24.94 2.77
CA LYS A 383 2.14 24.65 3.92
C LYS A 383 2.05 23.21 4.37
N ARG A 384 3.21 22.62 4.73
CA ARG A 384 3.31 21.25 5.28
C ARG A 384 2.48 21.05 6.55
N SER A 385 2.33 22.09 7.36
CA SER A 385 1.53 22.06 8.60
C SER A 385 0.03 21.81 8.38
N GLN A 386 -0.49 22.07 7.18
CA GLN A 386 -1.90 21.82 6.87
C GLN A 386 -2.22 20.33 6.87
N ILE A 387 -1.32 19.47 6.38
CA ILE A 387 -1.51 18.00 6.40
C ILE A 387 -1.63 17.49 7.84
N PHE A 388 -0.82 18.02 8.76
CA PHE A 388 -0.88 17.66 10.18
C PHE A 388 -2.22 18.09 10.81
N LEU A 389 -2.65 19.33 10.55
CA LEU A 389 -3.95 19.80 11.04
C LEU A 389 -5.10 18.98 10.45
N THR A 390 -5.04 18.65 9.16
CA THR A 390 -6.03 17.78 8.50
C THR A 390 -6.09 16.40 9.17
N ALA A 391 -4.95 15.76 9.46
CA ALA A 391 -4.93 14.48 10.16
C ALA A 391 -5.61 14.54 11.54
N LEU A 392 -5.35 15.60 12.31
CA LEU A 392 -6.00 15.83 13.61
C LEU A 392 -7.52 16.02 13.45
N LEU A 393 -7.93 16.86 12.51
CA LEU A 393 -9.35 17.14 12.26
C LEU A 393 -10.11 15.91 11.76
N VAL A 394 -9.50 15.12 10.87
CA VAL A 394 -10.08 13.87 10.38
C VAL A 394 -10.27 12.90 11.54
N THR A 395 -9.24 12.71 12.37
CA THR A 395 -9.31 11.82 13.54
C THR A 395 -10.41 12.22 14.52
N ALA A 396 -10.48 13.51 14.86
CA ALA A 396 -11.51 14.05 15.74
C ALA A 396 -12.91 13.90 15.11
N GLY A 397 -13.04 14.21 13.82
CA GLY A 397 -14.31 14.10 13.10
C GLY A 397 -14.83 12.68 12.99
N THR A 398 -13.97 11.71 12.69
CA THR A 398 -14.33 10.28 12.67
C THR A 398 -14.71 9.77 14.05
N ALA A 399 -14.02 10.21 15.11
CA ALA A 399 -14.37 9.86 16.48
C ALA A 399 -15.75 10.43 16.88
N VAL A 400 -16.04 11.69 16.53
CA VAL A 400 -17.32 12.35 16.85
C VAL A 400 -18.48 11.71 16.10
N ILE A 401 -18.34 11.45 14.79
CA ILE A 401 -19.43 10.82 14.02
C ILE A 401 -19.67 9.38 14.47
N TYR A 402 -18.60 8.65 14.81
CA TYR A 402 -18.72 7.29 15.33
C TYR A 402 -19.41 7.27 16.70
N LEU A 403 -19.05 8.18 17.60
CA LEU A 403 -19.75 8.38 18.87
C LEU A 403 -21.24 8.66 18.63
N ALA A 404 -21.58 9.52 17.67
CA ALA A 404 -22.98 9.81 17.33
C ALA A 404 -23.73 8.55 16.86
N ILE A 405 -23.11 7.70 16.04
CA ILE A 405 -23.68 6.42 15.61
C ILE A 405 -23.90 5.48 16.81
N GLN A 406 -22.91 5.38 17.71
CA GLN A 406 -23.04 4.57 18.93
C GLN A 406 -24.20 5.05 19.81
N LEU A 407 -24.35 6.36 20.03
CA LEU A 407 -25.45 6.93 20.81
C LEU A 407 -26.83 6.71 20.18
N ILE A 408 -26.91 6.59 18.85
CA ILE A 408 -28.16 6.24 18.16
C ILE A 408 -28.51 4.76 18.36
N GLN A 409 -27.51 3.89 18.54
CA GLN A 409 -27.68 2.43 18.60
C GLN A 409 -27.72 1.86 20.02
N SER A 410 -27.16 2.56 21.01
CA SER A 410 -27.04 2.06 22.39
C SER A 410 -27.49 3.09 23.43
N ASP A 411 -28.33 2.65 24.37
CA ASP A 411 -28.79 3.46 25.52
C ASP A 411 -27.81 3.47 26.72
N ASP A 412 -26.71 2.70 26.64
CA ASP A 412 -25.78 2.46 27.75
C ASP A 412 -24.32 2.84 27.38
N PHE A 413 -23.86 3.96 27.93
CA PHE A 413 -22.52 4.51 27.71
C PHE A 413 -21.38 3.61 28.22
N SER A 414 -21.66 2.65 29.10
CA SER A 414 -20.64 1.74 29.63
C SER A 414 -20.20 0.65 28.62
N LYS A 415 -20.92 0.51 27.50
CA LYS A 415 -20.68 -0.50 26.45
C LYS A 415 -20.00 0.05 25.20
N LEU A 416 -19.51 1.30 25.23
CA LEU A 416 -18.83 1.91 24.09
C LEU A 416 -17.53 1.14 23.76
N ASP A 417 -17.39 0.69 22.52
CA ASP A 417 -16.17 0.05 22.06
C ASP A 417 -15.04 1.07 21.93
N HIS A 418 -14.12 1.06 22.90
CA HIS A 418 -12.95 1.94 22.90
C HIS A 418 -11.92 1.57 21.82
N THR A 419 -11.96 0.33 21.29
CA THR A 419 -11.01 -0.17 20.29
C THR A 419 -11.05 0.65 19.00
N MET A 420 -12.24 1.05 18.57
CA MET A 420 -12.41 1.83 17.34
C MET A 420 -11.71 3.20 17.41
N TYR A 421 -11.69 3.85 18.59
CA TYR A 421 -11.01 5.13 18.75
C TYR A 421 -9.50 5.01 18.58
N TYR A 422 -8.90 3.88 18.99
CA TYR A 422 -7.50 3.59 18.69
C TYR A 422 -7.27 3.40 17.19
N HIS A 423 -8.19 2.78 16.46
CA HIS A 423 -8.10 2.67 15.00
C HIS A 423 -8.14 4.04 14.31
N PHE A 424 -8.96 4.97 14.79
CA PHE A 424 -8.99 6.34 14.25
C PHE A 424 -7.68 7.10 14.54
N LEU A 425 -7.06 6.90 15.70
CA LEU A 425 -5.75 7.49 15.99
C LEU A 425 -4.66 6.95 15.04
N ILE A 426 -4.65 5.64 14.78
CA ILE A 426 -3.71 5.01 13.82
C ILE A 426 -4.01 5.52 12.40
N ASN A 427 -5.29 5.64 12.02
CA ASN A 427 -5.71 6.21 10.74
C ASN A 427 -5.17 7.63 10.54
N GLY A 428 -5.34 8.50 11.54
CA GLY A 428 -4.81 9.86 11.55
C GLY A 428 -3.30 9.91 11.41
N PHE A 429 -2.58 9.05 12.15
CA PHE A 429 -1.14 8.90 12.01
C PHE A 429 -0.75 8.47 10.59
N PHE A 430 -1.47 7.50 10.00
CA PHE A 430 -1.22 7.05 8.64
C PHE A 430 -1.52 8.11 7.58
N LEU A 431 -2.47 9.03 7.85
CA LEU A 431 -2.73 10.16 6.97
C LEU A 431 -1.51 11.09 6.83
N LEU A 432 -0.60 11.13 7.82
CA LEU A 432 0.65 11.89 7.72
C LEU A 432 1.58 11.37 6.61
N PHE A 433 1.47 10.10 6.22
CA PHE A 433 2.21 9.54 5.08
C PHE A 433 1.77 10.12 3.73
N THR A 434 0.68 10.90 3.68
CA THR A 434 0.30 11.67 2.49
C THR A 434 1.46 12.56 2.01
N TYR A 435 2.25 13.13 2.93
CA TYR A 435 3.38 14.00 2.55
C TYR A 435 4.52 13.26 1.83
N PRO A 436 5.16 12.22 2.40
CA PRO A 436 6.20 11.48 1.68
C PRO A 436 5.66 10.80 0.41
N LEU A 437 4.40 10.34 0.44
CA LEU A 437 3.79 9.72 -0.73
C LEU A 437 3.45 10.74 -1.84
N MET A 438 3.29 12.03 -1.53
CA MET A 438 3.12 13.09 -2.52
C MET A 438 4.26 13.10 -3.53
N LEU A 439 5.51 12.94 -3.08
CA LEU A 439 6.68 12.85 -3.97
C LEU A 439 6.62 11.64 -4.91
N VAL A 440 6.09 10.52 -4.42
CA VAL A 440 5.89 9.31 -5.23
C VAL A 440 4.83 9.57 -6.30
N ILE A 441 3.72 10.20 -5.94
CA ILE A 441 2.66 10.58 -6.89
C ILE A 441 3.20 11.58 -7.93
N GLU A 442 3.94 12.60 -7.50
CA GLU A 442 4.54 13.59 -8.41
C GLU A 442 5.47 12.95 -9.42
N LYS A 443 6.38 12.06 -8.98
CA LYS A 443 7.32 11.38 -9.88
C LYS A 443 6.64 10.37 -10.80
N THR A 444 5.72 9.58 -10.27
CA THR A 444 5.04 8.51 -11.02
C THR A 444 4.11 9.08 -12.09
N PHE A 445 3.35 10.13 -11.75
CA PHE A 445 2.37 10.73 -12.65
C PHE A 445 2.86 12.03 -13.31
N GLY A 446 4.06 12.50 -13.01
CA GLY A 446 4.65 13.70 -13.60
C GLY A 446 3.89 14.99 -13.26
N PHE A 447 3.33 15.07 -12.06
CA PHE A 447 2.67 16.27 -11.54
C PHE A 447 3.64 17.18 -10.77
N VAL A 448 3.21 18.41 -10.51
CA VAL A 448 3.93 19.36 -9.65
C VAL A 448 2.92 19.98 -8.69
N SER A 449 3.10 19.78 -7.39
CA SER A 449 2.29 20.39 -6.34
C SER A 449 2.73 21.83 -6.05
N ALA A 450 1.86 22.59 -5.39
CA ALA A 450 2.21 23.92 -4.89
C ALA A 450 3.39 23.90 -3.90
N VAL A 451 3.52 22.82 -3.12
CA VAL A 451 4.64 22.62 -2.19
C VAL A 451 5.96 22.50 -2.95
N THR A 452 6.02 21.66 -3.99
CA THR A 452 7.21 21.53 -4.83
C THR A 452 7.56 22.84 -5.55
N LEU A 453 6.56 23.59 -6.03
CA LEU A 453 6.79 24.91 -6.61
C LEU A 453 7.33 25.91 -5.59
N PHE A 454 6.86 25.86 -4.34
CA PHE A 454 7.35 26.70 -3.25
C PHE A 454 8.82 26.36 -2.93
N GLU A 455 9.16 25.08 -2.82
CA GLU A 455 10.54 24.63 -2.58
C GLU A 455 11.49 25.02 -3.71
N LEU A 456 11.06 24.86 -4.97
CA LEU A 456 11.83 25.30 -6.14
C LEU A 456 11.97 26.83 -6.21
N SER A 457 11.03 27.59 -5.67
CA SER A 457 11.12 29.06 -5.63
C SER A 457 12.05 29.60 -4.54
N ASN A 458 12.58 28.74 -3.67
CA ASN A 458 13.55 29.14 -2.66
C ASN A 458 14.90 29.47 -3.33
N THR A 459 15.35 30.71 -3.18
CA THR A 459 16.61 31.19 -3.77
C THR A 459 17.85 30.49 -3.22
N ASN A 460 17.75 29.83 -2.08
CA ASN A 460 18.81 28.98 -1.52
C ASN A 460 18.87 27.59 -2.18
N ASN A 461 18.02 27.30 -3.17
CA ASN A 461 18.16 26.10 -3.98
C ASN A 461 19.54 26.11 -4.69
N PRO A 462 20.30 25.00 -4.69
CA PRO A 462 21.66 24.97 -5.25
C PRO A 462 21.80 25.55 -6.67
N LEU A 463 20.79 25.35 -7.52
CA LEU A 463 20.82 25.85 -8.90
C LEU A 463 20.59 27.37 -8.98
N LEU A 464 19.66 27.90 -8.19
CA LEU A 464 19.39 29.35 -8.13
C LEU A 464 20.51 30.11 -7.41
N LEU A 465 21.08 29.51 -6.36
CA LEU A 465 22.26 30.05 -5.70
C LEU A 465 23.42 30.18 -6.68
N ARG A 466 23.70 29.13 -7.45
CA ARG A 466 24.72 29.16 -8.50
C ARG A 466 24.43 30.20 -9.58
N LEU A 467 23.16 30.36 -9.99
CA LEU A 467 22.76 31.41 -10.93
C LEU A 467 23.10 32.81 -10.39
N SER A 468 22.82 33.05 -9.10
CA SER A 468 23.13 34.33 -8.45
C SER A 468 24.62 34.63 -8.37
N GLU A 469 25.47 33.61 -8.24
CA GLU A 469 26.93 33.74 -8.17
C GLU A 469 27.57 33.91 -9.55
N VAL A 470 27.11 33.15 -10.55
CA VAL A 470 27.73 33.08 -11.89
C VAL A 470 27.18 34.14 -12.84
N ALA A 471 25.89 34.46 -12.77
CA ALA A 471 25.20 35.43 -13.63
C ALA A 471 24.24 36.31 -12.81
N PRO A 472 24.77 37.19 -11.93
CA PRO A 472 23.97 37.98 -10.99
C PRO A 472 22.96 38.91 -11.67
N GLY A 473 23.29 39.45 -12.84
CA GLY A 473 22.39 40.30 -13.62
C GLY A 473 21.18 39.52 -14.15
N THR A 474 21.42 38.31 -14.68
CA THR A 474 20.36 37.39 -15.09
C THR A 474 19.51 36.92 -13.91
N PHE A 475 20.12 36.69 -12.74
CA PHE A 475 19.37 36.37 -11.52
C PHE A 475 18.42 37.51 -11.13
N GLN A 476 18.91 38.75 -11.10
CA GLN A 476 18.10 39.92 -10.80
C GLN A 476 16.97 40.13 -11.83
N HIS A 477 17.28 39.95 -13.12
CA HIS A 477 16.30 39.93 -14.20
C HIS A 477 15.17 38.92 -13.94
N SER A 478 15.54 37.68 -13.65
CA SER A 478 14.58 36.59 -13.40
C SER A 478 13.65 36.87 -12.22
N ILE A 479 14.15 37.54 -11.17
CA ILE A 479 13.34 37.99 -10.02
C ILE A 479 12.33 39.06 -10.44
N THR A 480 12.77 40.06 -11.20
CA THR A 480 11.91 41.15 -11.71
C THR A 480 10.82 40.61 -12.63
N VAL A 481 11.19 39.79 -13.61
CA VAL A 481 10.26 39.11 -14.52
C VAL A 481 9.28 38.25 -13.73
N GLY A 482 9.76 37.51 -12.72
CA GLY A 482 8.91 36.71 -11.85
C GLY A 482 7.86 37.53 -11.11
N ASN A 483 8.23 38.69 -10.58
CA ASN A 483 7.28 39.59 -9.90
C ASN A 483 6.22 40.14 -10.87
N LEU A 484 6.64 40.57 -12.06
CA LEU A 484 5.75 41.07 -13.10
C LEU A 484 4.74 40.00 -13.55
N ALA A 485 5.27 38.84 -13.91
CA ALA A 485 4.51 37.70 -14.41
C ALA A 485 3.54 37.14 -13.36
N THR A 486 3.95 37.11 -12.08
CA THR A 486 3.08 36.69 -10.97
C THR A 486 1.87 37.61 -10.81
N GLU A 487 2.06 38.92 -10.90
CA GLU A 487 0.98 39.89 -10.75
C GLU A 487 -0.02 39.82 -11.91
N ILE A 488 0.46 39.61 -13.14
CA ILE A 488 -0.40 39.32 -14.30
C ILE A 488 -1.21 38.05 -14.04
N ALA A 489 -0.55 36.96 -13.64
CA ALA A 489 -1.19 35.68 -13.40
C ALA A 489 -2.27 35.77 -12.31
N ARG A 490 -2.07 36.58 -11.26
CA ARG A 490 -3.10 36.82 -10.24
C ARG A 490 -4.32 37.54 -10.80
N LYS A 491 -4.14 38.59 -11.61
CA LYS A 491 -5.26 39.36 -12.18
C LYS A 491 -6.11 38.56 -13.16
N ILE A 492 -5.51 37.61 -13.89
CA ILE A 492 -6.23 36.79 -14.88
C ILE A 492 -6.61 35.39 -14.37
N HIS A 493 -6.46 35.13 -13.06
CA HIS A 493 -6.71 33.83 -12.43
C HIS A 493 -5.94 32.67 -13.11
N ALA A 494 -4.67 32.90 -13.45
CA ALA A 494 -3.71 31.89 -13.86
C ALA A 494 -2.88 31.40 -12.66
N LYS A 495 -2.08 30.35 -12.85
CA LYS A 495 -1.29 29.73 -11.78
C LYS A 495 -0.08 30.59 -11.41
N SER A 496 -0.29 31.57 -10.53
CA SER A 496 0.70 32.56 -10.10
C SER A 496 1.99 31.95 -9.54
N GLN A 497 1.89 30.98 -8.63
CA GLN A 497 3.07 30.31 -8.06
C GLN A 497 3.87 29.56 -9.14
N LEU A 498 3.20 28.95 -10.12
CA LEU A 498 3.86 28.25 -11.22
C LEU A 498 4.63 29.22 -12.11
N VAL A 499 4.02 30.36 -12.46
CA VAL A 499 4.66 31.42 -13.26
C VAL A 499 5.87 31.98 -12.51
N ARG A 500 5.71 32.27 -11.21
CA ARG A 500 6.80 32.76 -10.36
C ARG A 500 8.00 31.81 -10.39
N THR A 501 7.76 30.54 -10.11
CA THR A 501 8.83 29.53 -10.12
C THR A 501 9.40 29.38 -11.52
N GLY A 502 8.58 29.31 -12.58
CA GLY A 502 9.05 29.23 -13.97
C GLY A 502 9.97 30.39 -14.36
N ALA A 503 9.64 31.61 -13.95
CA ALA A 503 10.46 32.79 -14.20
C ALA A 503 11.84 32.73 -13.53
N LEU A 504 11.97 32.13 -12.36
CA LEU A 504 13.28 32.00 -11.69
C LEU A 504 14.25 31.10 -12.46
N TYR A 505 13.73 30.16 -13.25
CA TYR A 505 14.55 29.17 -13.95
C TYR A 505 14.66 29.40 -15.46
N HIS A 506 13.86 30.29 -16.06
CA HIS A 506 13.75 30.39 -17.53
C HIS A 506 15.10 30.62 -18.23
N ASP A 507 15.97 31.39 -17.58
CA ASP A 507 17.25 31.87 -18.11
C ASP A 507 18.49 31.17 -17.53
N ILE A 508 18.33 30.06 -16.81
CA ILE A 508 19.47 29.38 -16.15
C ILE A 508 20.59 28.96 -17.12
N GLY A 509 20.27 28.79 -18.40
CA GLY A 509 21.25 28.45 -19.42
C GLY A 509 22.27 29.55 -19.71
N LYS A 510 21.95 30.81 -19.38
CA LYS A 510 22.89 31.95 -19.53
C LYS A 510 24.15 31.78 -18.68
N MET A 511 24.11 30.95 -17.62
CA MET A 511 25.28 30.59 -16.82
C MET A 511 26.42 29.94 -17.61
N GLU A 512 26.16 29.35 -18.79
CA GLU A 512 27.20 28.76 -19.62
C GLU A 512 28.11 29.81 -20.25
N ASN A 513 27.55 30.97 -20.62
CA ASN A 513 28.28 32.07 -21.25
C ASN A 513 27.81 33.45 -20.71
N PRO A 514 27.99 33.76 -19.41
CA PRO A 514 27.34 34.92 -18.79
C PRO A 514 27.70 36.26 -19.44
N ALA A 515 28.97 36.42 -19.85
CA ALA A 515 29.48 37.65 -20.45
C ALA A 515 28.84 38.02 -21.80
N PHE A 516 28.17 37.08 -22.47
CA PHE A 516 27.46 37.32 -23.73
C PHE A 516 26.03 37.82 -23.52
N PHE A 517 25.59 38.04 -22.27
CA PHE A 517 24.27 38.58 -21.97
C PHE A 517 24.42 39.95 -21.33
N THR A 518 23.79 40.97 -21.92
CA THR A 518 24.03 42.39 -21.61
C THR A 518 23.77 42.72 -20.14
N GLU A 519 22.83 42.03 -19.48
CA GLU A 519 22.55 42.23 -18.07
C GLU A 519 23.70 41.83 -17.13
N ASN A 520 24.66 41.02 -17.60
CA ASN A 520 25.84 40.60 -16.83
C ASN A 520 27.14 41.30 -17.27
N GLN A 521 27.09 42.17 -18.28
CA GLN A 521 28.29 42.81 -18.82
C GLN A 521 28.75 43.99 -17.95
N ALA A 522 30.08 44.13 -17.83
CA ALA A 522 30.73 45.24 -17.15
C ALA A 522 31.56 46.08 -18.15
N GLY A 523 30.88 46.70 -19.12
CA GLY A 523 31.45 47.71 -20.02
C GLY A 523 32.10 47.20 -21.32
N VAL A 524 32.47 45.92 -21.44
CA VAL A 524 32.97 45.33 -22.70
C VAL A 524 31.93 44.33 -23.24
N ASN A 525 31.53 44.51 -24.49
CA ASN A 525 30.60 43.60 -25.17
C ASN A 525 31.38 42.56 -26.02
N PRO A 526 31.37 41.26 -25.66
CA PRO A 526 32.08 40.23 -26.42
C PRO A 526 31.54 40.02 -27.84
N HIS A 527 30.30 40.43 -28.10
CA HIS A 527 29.69 40.33 -29.44
C HIS A 527 30.42 41.16 -30.48
N ASP A 528 31.10 42.25 -30.08
CA ASP A 528 31.85 43.11 -31.01
C ASP A 528 33.06 42.41 -31.65
N LYS A 529 33.44 41.22 -31.15
CA LYS A 529 34.61 40.45 -31.59
C LYS A 529 34.27 39.19 -32.36
N ILE A 530 32.99 38.91 -32.58
CA ILE A 530 32.50 37.69 -33.24
C ILE A 530 31.45 38.05 -34.28
N SER A 531 31.17 37.13 -35.21
CA SER A 531 30.14 37.37 -36.22
C SER A 531 28.72 37.41 -35.63
N ASP A 532 27.78 38.06 -36.32
CA ASP A 532 26.36 38.05 -35.94
C ASP A 532 25.78 36.64 -35.89
N LEU A 533 26.24 35.75 -36.77
CA LEU A 533 25.81 34.35 -36.81
C LEU A 533 26.28 33.58 -35.56
N GLU A 534 27.54 33.79 -35.14
CA GLU A 534 28.07 33.21 -33.91
C GLU A 534 27.38 33.80 -32.68
N SER A 535 27.13 35.10 -32.68
CA SER A 535 26.38 35.80 -31.64
C SER A 535 24.98 35.21 -31.48
N ALA A 536 24.24 35.07 -32.59
CA ALA A 536 22.92 34.46 -32.60
C ALA A 536 22.97 33.01 -32.07
N LYS A 537 23.97 32.22 -32.46
CA LYS A 537 24.14 30.85 -31.97
C LYS A 537 24.36 30.77 -30.46
N ILE A 538 25.18 31.67 -29.88
CA ILE A 538 25.41 31.74 -28.43
C ILE A 538 24.13 32.14 -27.70
N ILE A 539 23.43 33.17 -28.19
CA ILE A 539 22.18 33.64 -27.61
C ILE A 539 21.12 32.55 -27.68
N ILE A 540 20.88 31.92 -28.83
CA ILE A 540 19.90 30.83 -28.96
C ILE A 540 20.27 29.62 -28.09
N GLY A 541 21.58 29.36 -27.93
CA GLY A 541 22.13 28.25 -27.17
C GLY A 541 21.70 28.21 -25.70
N HIS A 542 21.37 29.35 -25.07
CA HIS A 542 20.99 29.37 -23.65
C HIS A 542 19.75 28.53 -23.37
N VAL A 543 18.80 28.39 -24.31
CA VAL A 543 17.62 27.55 -24.12
C VAL A 543 18.04 26.08 -24.00
N THR A 544 18.90 25.61 -24.90
CA THR A 544 19.39 24.22 -24.90
C THR A 544 20.27 23.95 -23.68
N ALA A 545 21.14 24.90 -23.32
CA ALA A 545 21.95 24.86 -22.11
C ALA A 545 21.07 24.77 -20.85
N GLY A 546 20.01 25.58 -20.79
CA GLY A 546 19.07 25.63 -19.70
C GLY A 546 18.30 24.33 -19.55
N LEU A 547 17.83 23.72 -20.64
CA LEU A 547 17.19 22.42 -20.62
C LEU A 547 18.13 21.30 -20.14
N ARG A 548 19.40 21.33 -20.56
CA ARG A 548 20.43 20.38 -20.08
C ARG A 548 20.69 20.53 -18.57
N LEU A 549 20.77 21.76 -18.07
CA LEU A 549 20.89 22.02 -16.63
C LEU A 549 19.63 21.58 -15.89
N ALA A 550 18.45 21.87 -16.42
CA ALA A 550 17.18 21.45 -15.84
C ALA A 550 17.06 19.93 -15.73
N GLU A 551 17.55 19.18 -16.73
CA GLU A 551 17.64 17.72 -16.68
C GLU A 551 18.62 17.24 -15.60
N LYS A 552 19.83 17.81 -15.58
CA LYS A 552 20.88 17.48 -14.61
C LYS A 552 20.44 17.65 -13.16
N TYR A 553 19.64 18.68 -12.87
CA TYR A 553 19.13 18.99 -11.54
C TYR A 553 17.73 18.41 -11.26
N GLY A 554 17.18 17.59 -12.18
CA GLY A 554 15.90 16.93 -11.99
C GLY A 554 14.69 17.87 -11.90
N LEU A 555 14.73 19.01 -12.59
CA LEU A 555 13.61 19.96 -12.59
C LEU A 555 12.36 19.33 -13.23
N PRO A 556 11.15 19.65 -12.73
CA PRO A 556 9.92 19.13 -13.33
C PRO A 556 9.72 19.59 -14.77
N ASN A 557 9.04 18.76 -15.58
CA ASN A 557 8.76 19.06 -16.99
C ASN A 557 8.01 20.38 -17.22
N VAL A 558 7.18 20.79 -16.26
CA VAL A 558 6.47 22.07 -16.35
C VAL A 558 7.45 23.26 -16.29
N ILE A 559 8.51 23.17 -15.48
CA ILE A 559 9.57 24.20 -15.39
C ILE A 559 10.46 24.16 -16.64
N LYS A 560 10.84 22.97 -17.11
CA LYS A 560 11.52 22.79 -18.41
C LYS A 560 10.72 23.42 -19.55
N GLY A 561 9.39 23.34 -19.48
CA GLY A 561 8.48 23.98 -20.42
C GLY A 561 8.67 25.50 -20.48
N PHE A 562 8.82 26.20 -19.36
CA PHE A 562 9.11 27.64 -19.39
C PHE A 562 10.44 27.98 -20.05
N ILE A 563 11.48 27.19 -19.78
CA ILE A 563 12.80 27.35 -20.43
C ILE A 563 12.66 27.17 -21.94
N ALA A 564 11.95 26.15 -22.41
CA ALA A 564 11.81 25.89 -23.83
C ALA A 564 10.97 26.95 -24.58
N THR A 565 9.92 27.49 -23.93
CA THR A 565 8.91 28.30 -24.64
C THR A 565 9.03 29.80 -24.45
N HIS A 566 9.83 30.31 -23.51
CA HIS A 566 9.80 31.74 -23.16
C HIS A 566 10.18 32.68 -24.33
N HIS A 567 10.93 32.20 -25.32
CA HIS A 567 11.16 32.91 -26.59
C HIS A 567 10.37 32.39 -27.79
N GLY A 568 9.70 31.24 -27.66
CA GLY A 568 8.95 30.61 -28.75
C GLY A 568 9.83 30.31 -29.96
N SER A 569 9.26 30.43 -31.17
CA SER A 569 10.02 30.43 -32.43
C SER A 569 10.45 31.85 -32.86
N GLY A 570 10.73 32.72 -31.87
CA GLY A 570 11.09 34.11 -32.07
C GLY A 570 12.39 34.28 -32.85
N LEU A 571 12.51 35.41 -33.55
CA LEU A 571 13.72 35.80 -34.26
C LEU A 571 14.63 36.63 -33.35
N VAL A 572 15.93 36.33 -33.32
CA VAL A 572 16.94 37.18 -32.67
C VAL A 572 17.20 38.40 -33.56
N LYS A 573 16.26 39.36 -33.52
CA LYS A 573 16.12 40.44 -34.52
C LYS A 573 17.36 41.31 -34.68
N TYR A 574 18.08 41.63 -33.60
CA TYR A 574 19.24 42.52 -33.66
C TYR A 574 20.34 41.96 -34.59
N PHE A 575 20.82 40.74 -34.30
CA PHE A 575 21.86 40.08 -35.09
C PHE A 575 21.37 39.71 -36.50
N TYR A 576 20.10 39.32 -36.66
CA TYR A 576 19.55 39.07 -38.00
C TYR A 576 19.56 40.33 -38.88
N ILE A 577 19.12 41.47 -38.34
CA ILE A 577 19.07 42.74 -39.08
C ILE A 577 20.48 43.22 -39.39
N ASN A 578 21.41 43.15 -38.43
CA ASN A 578 22.79 43.55 -38.66
C ASN A 578 23.45 42.70 -39.75
N TYR A 579 23.29 41.37 -39.67
CA TYR A 579 23.84 40.44 -40.65
C TYR A 579 23.29 40.71 -42.07
N LYS A 580 21.97 40.94 -42.18
CA LYS A 580 21.32 41.26 -43.45
C LYS A 580 21.75 42.61 -44.03
N ASN A 581 22.05 43.59 -43.17
CA ASN A 581 22.58 44.88 -43.62
C ASN A 581 24.04 44.77 -44.10
N GLU A 582 24.83 43.90 -43.48
CA GLU A 582 26.21 43.60 -43.89
C GLU A 582 26.26 42.75 -45.18
N HIS A 583 25.24 41.93 -45.43
CA HIS A 583 25.14 41.03 -46.59
C HIS A 583 23.88 41.30 -47.44
N PRO A 584 23.73 42.50 -48.04
CA PRO A 584 22.50 42.92 -48.71
C PRO A 584 22.19 42.14 -50.00
N GLU A 585 23.18 41.49 -50.60
CA GLU A 585 23.04 40.68 -51.82
C GLU A 585 22.83 39.18 -51.55
N GLU A 586 22.89 38.75 -50.29
CA GLU A 586 22.71 37.35 -49.90
C GLU A 586 21.29 37.09 -49.38
N GLU A 587 20.69 35.97 -49.79
CA GLU A 587 19.43 35.52 -49.22
C GLU A 587 19.72 34.86 -47.85
N VAL A 588 19.59 35.66 -46.78
CA VAL A 588 19.86 35.23 -45.40
C VAL A 588 18.77 34.27 -44.91
N ASP A 589 19.16 33.05 -44.55
CA ASP A 589 18.26 32.08 -43.91
C ASP A 589 17.86 32.53 -42.49
N GLU A 590 16.58 32.87 -42.31
CA GLU A 590 16.03 33.23 -41.00
C GLU A 590 16.12 32.10 -39.97
N ALA A 591 16.17 30.83 -40.39
CA ALA A 591 16.18 29.70 -39.48
C ALA A 591 17.43 29.71 -38.57
N ALA A 592 18.57 30.20 -39.07
CA ALA A 592 19.79 30.33 -38.29
C ALA A 592 19.70 31.34 -37.13
N PHE A 593 18.74 32.28 -37.19
CA PHE A 593 18.51 33.32 -36.20
C PHE A 593 17.25 33.11 -35.37
N ARG A 594 16.55 31.98 -35.56
CA ARG A 594 15.31 31.66 -34.83
C ARG A 594 15.58 30.72 -33.68
N TYR A 595 14.87 30.98 -32.58
CA TYR A 595 14.79 30.02 -31.49
C TYR A 595 14.10 28.73 -31.97
N PRO A 596 14.49 27.57 -31.43
CA PRO A 596 13.92 26.28 -31.84
C PRO A 596 12.44 26.10 -31.46
N GLY A 597 11.90 26.96 -30.59
CA GLY A 597 10.58 26.80 -30.01
C GLY A 597 10.47 25.62 -29.04
N PRO A 598 9.24 25.15 -28.75
CA PRO A 598 7.97 25.56 -29.36
C PRO A 598 7.42 26.89 -28.82
N ASN A 599 6.37 27.42 -29.46
CA ASN A 599 5.60 28.54 -28.91
C ASN A 599 4.89 28.15 -27.60
N PRO A 600 4.53 29.13 -26.75
CA PRO A 600 3.71 28.90 -25.56
C PRO A 600 2.46 28.07 -25.86
N THR A 601 2.21 27.08 -25.01
CA THR A 601 1.02 26.21 -25.06
C THR A 601 0.09 26.43 -23.87
N THR A 602 0.53 27.17 -22.86
CA THR A 602 -0.26 27.53 -21.67
C THR A 602 -0.33 29.04 -21.50
N ARG A 603 -1.37 29.51 -20.78
CA ARG A 603 -1.50 30.93 -20.42
C ARG A 603 -0.27 31.39 -19.62
N GLU A 604 0.20 30.55 -18.70
CA GLU A 604 1.34 30.82 -17.85
C GLU A 604 2.64 31.04 -18.65
N GLN A 605 2.89 30.24 -19.69
CA GLN A 605 4.04 30.41 -20.59
C GLN A 605 3.94 31.71 -21.40
N ALA A 606 2.75 32.07 -21.87
CA ALA A 606 2.53 33.32 -22.60
C ALA A 606 2.74 34.54 -21.69
N ILE A 607 2.29 34.48 -20.44
CA ILE A 607 2.57 35.52 -19.44
C ILE A 607 4.07 35.71 -19.24
N LEU A 608 4.83 34.61 -19.11
CA LEU A 608 6.28 34.70 -18.96
C LEU A 608 6.93 35.37 -20.18
N MET A 609 6.59 34.93 -21.40
CA MET A 609 7.12 35.51 -22.63
C MET A 609 6.86 37.03 -22.73
N MET A 610 5.64 37.47 -22.42
CA MET A 610 5.30 38.90 -22.42
C MET A 610 6.09 39.67 -21.36
N SER A 611 6.24 39.10 -20.16
CA SER A 611 6.94 39.74 -19.05
C SER A 611 8.44 39.87 -19.30
N ASP A 612 9.07 38.78 -19.75
CA ASP A 612 10.51 38.73 -20.06
C ASP A 612 10.89 39.75 -21.13
N MET A 613 10.16 39.74 -22.25
CA MET A 613 10.43 40.61 -23.39
C MET A 613 10.23 42.09 -23.07
N THR A 614 9.20 42.43 -22.31
CA THR A 614 8.93 43.82 -21.95
C THR A 614 9.88 44.35 -20.89
N GLU A 615 10.25 43.52 -19.90
CA GLU A 615 11.29 43.87 -18.92
C GLU A 615 12.61 44.15 -19.63
N ALA A 616 13.10 43.18 -20.43
CA ALA A 616 14.40 43.28 -21.08
C ALA A 616 14.48 44.48 -22.03
N ALA A 617 13.42 44.71 -22.82
CA ALA A 617 13.37 45.83 -23.73
C ALA A 617 13.25 47.18 -23.02
N SER A 618 12.57 47.25 -21.86
CA SER A 618 12.37 48.51 -21.13
C SER A 618 13.69 49.12 -20.64
N ARG A 619 14.71 48.30 -20.38
CA ARG A 619 16.06 48.76 -19.99
C ARG A 619 16.76 49.59 -21.05
N SER A 620 16.32 49.49 -22.31
CA SER A 620 16.88 50.24 -23.45
C SER A 620 16.21 51.59 -23.69
N LEU A 621 15.16 51.94 -22.92
CA LEU A 621 14.49 53.23 -23.04
C LEU A 621 15.42 54.36 -22.56
N THR A 622 15.46 55.44 -23.35
CA THR A 622 16.18 56.67 -22.99
C THR A 622 15.43 57.46 -21.91
N GLU A 623 14.10 57.46 -21.98
CA GLU A 623 13.22 58.12 -21.01
C GLU A 623 12.10 57.18 -20.58
N TYR A 624 11.74 57.24 -19.30
CA TYR A 624 10.75 56.37 -18.67
C TYR A 624 9.44 57.12 -18.41
N THR A 625 8.81 57.60 -19.49
CA THR A 625 7.49 58.25 -19.43
C THR A 625 6.37 57.24 -19.61
N GLU A 626 5.15 57.59 -19.20
CA GLU A 626 3.97 56.74 -19.45
C GLU A 626 3.79 56.40 -20.93
N GLU A 627 3.97 57.38 -21.80
CA GLU A 627 3.77 57.23 -23.25
C GLU A 627 4.85 56.32 -23.87
N SER A 628 6.11 56.51 -23.51
CA SER A 628 7.22 55.67 -24.00
C SER A 628 7.10 54.22 -23.55
N ILE A 629 6.79 53.98 -22.26
CA ILE A 629 6.56 52.64 -21.72
C ILE A 629 5.35 51.98 -22.39
N SER A 630 4.23 52.71 -22.51
CA SER A 630 3.01 52.18 -23.13
C SER A 630 3.22 51.84 -24.60
N SER A 631 3.90 52.70 -25.34
CA SER A 631 4.24 52.47 -26.75
C SER A 631 5.12 51.23 -26.91
N LEU A 632 6.16 51.10 -26.08
CA LEU A 632 7.04 49.93 -26.09
C LEU A 632 6.29 48.63 -25.80
N VAL A 633 5.52 48.59 -24.71
CA VAL A 633 4.79 47.39 -24.28
C VAL A 633 3.77 46.97 -25.35
N ASN A 634 3.00 47.91 -25.90
CA ASN A 634 2.05 47.61 -26.97
C ASN A 634 2.75 47.10 -28.22
N LYS A 635 3.80 47.79 -28.70
CA LYS A 635 4.55 47.38 -29.89
C LYS A 635 5.09 45.95 -29.78
N LEU A 636 5.66 45.58 -28.63
CA LEU A 636 6.25 44.26 -28.42
C LEU A 636 5.19 43.16 -28.34
N ILE A 637 4.16 43.36 -27.53
CA ILE A 637 3.13 42.34 -27.31
C ILE A 637 2.27 42.17 -28.57
N ASP A 638 1.88 43.26 -29.23
CA ASP A 638 1.11 43.19 -30.49
C ASP A 638 1.93 42.58 -31.62
N GLY A 639 3.24 42.85 -31.65
CA GLY A 639 4.17 42.19 -32.56
C GLY A 639 4.15 40.67 -32.39
N ARG A 640 4.15 40.17 -31.14
CA ARG A 640 4.10 38.72 -30.87
C ARG A 640 2.77 38.09 -31.20
N VAL A 641 1.67 38.81 -30.97
CA VAL A 641 0.34 38.40 -31.41
C VAL A 641 0.32 38.26 -32.93
N ALA A 642 0.83 39.26 -33.67
CA ALA A 642 0.88 39.25 -35.13
C ALA A 642 1.80 38.14 -35.70
N GLU A 643 2.90 37.84 -35.01
CA GLU A 643 3.81 36.72 -35.33
C GLU A 643 3.20 35.33 -35.04
N GLY A 644 2.00 35.26 -34.45
CA GLY A 644 1.35 34.00 -34.12
C GLY A 644 1.94 33.29 -32.89
N ALA A 645 2.67 33.99 -32.01
CA ALA A 645 3.32 33.39 -30.85
C ALA A 645 2.33 32.80 -29.82
N PHE A 646 1.07 33.24 -29.84
CA PHE A 646 0.04 32.84 -28.88
C PHE A 646 -1.10 32.01 -29.50
N THR A 647 -0.90 31.42 -30.69
CA THR A 647 -1.95 30.63 -31.38
C THR A 647 -2.24 29.29 -30.70
N ASP A 648 -1.23 28.73 -30.02
CA ASP A 648 -1.30 27.37 -29.46
C ASP A 648 -1.58 27.34 -27.95
N CYS A 649 -1.84 28.50 -27.33
CA CYS A 649 -2.18 28.59 -25.91
C CYS A 649 -3.57 29.22 -25.70
N PRO A 650 -4.29 28.84 -24.62
CA PRO A 650 -5.64 29.33 -24.36
C PRO A 650 -5.62 30.71 -23.67
N ILE A 651 -4.80 31.65 -24.16
CA ILE A 651 -4.78 33.04 -23.68
C ILE A 651 -5.73 33.89 -24.52
N THR A 652 -6.54 34.71 -23.86
CA THR A 652 -7.52 35.55 -24.55
C THR A 652 -6.99 36.96 -24.83
N PHE A 653 -7.59 37.69 -25.77
CA PHE A 653 -7.27 39.11 -25.96
C PHE A 653 -7.53 39.96 -24.70
N HIS A 654 -8.50 39.58 -23.89
CA HIS A 654 -8.74 40.21 -22.59
C HIS A 654 -7.59 39.98 -21.61
N ASP A 655 -7.06 38.75 -21.55
CA ASP A 655 -5.88 38.42 -20.74
C ASP A 655 -4.65 39.21 -21.20
N ILE A 656 -4.43 39.33 -22.50
CA ILE A 656 -3.33 40.08 -23.10
C ILE A 656 -3.43 41.58 -22.75
N ASN A 657 -4.62 42.18 -22.88
CA ASN A 657 -4.83 43.57 -22.50
C ASN A 657 -4.61 43.80 -21.00
N THR A 658 -5.06 42.85 -20.17
CA THR A 658 -4.80 42.90 -18.72
C THR A 658 -3.29 42.80 -18.42
N ALA A 659 -2.57 41.93 -19.12
CA ALA A 659 -1.13 41.82 -19.01
C ALA A 659 -0.43 43.13 -19.39
N LYS A 660 -0.78 43.75 -20.52
CA LYS A 660 -0.26 45.06 -20.95
C LYS A 660 -0.43 46.13 -19.87
N MET A 661 -1.64 46.28 -19.32
CA MET A 661 -1.92 47.27 -18.27
C MET A 661 -1.06 47.03 -17.03
N VAL A 662 -0.97 45.78 -16.55
CA VAL A 662 -0.14 45.43 -15.39
C VAL A 662 1.34 45.73 -15.66
N ILE A 663 1.83 45.41 -16.85
CA ILE A 663 3.22 45.64 -17.23
C ILE A 663 3.53 47.13 -17.23
N ILE A 664 2.68 47.94 -17.87
CA ILE A 664 2.84 49.40 -17.93
C ILE A 664 2.87 49.99 -16.51
N ASP A 665 1.90 49.65 -15.66
CA ASP A 665 1.83 50.17 -14.28
C ASP A 665 3.07 49.79 -13.45
N ARG A 666 3.55 48.55 -13.59
CA ARG A 666 4.70 48.05 -12.83
C ARG A 666 6.02 48.65 -13.31
N LEU A 667 6.23 48.74 -14.62
CA LEU A 667 7.41 49.40 -15.18
C LEU A 667 7.45 50.88 -14.80
N LYS A 668 6.31 51.59 -14.88
CA LYS A 668 6.20 52.97 -14.40
C LYS A 668 6.63 53.07 -12.94
N SER A 669 6.10 52.21 -12.07
CA SER A 669 6.43 52.22 -10.63
C SER A 669 7.92 51.95 -10.36
N MET A 670 8.53 51.01 -11.10
CA MET A 670 9.95 50.66 -10.96
C MET A 670 10.88 51.81 -11.36
N TYR A 671 10.55 52.57 -12.40
CA TYR A 671 11.43 53.60 -12.96
C TYR A 671 11.09 55.04 -12.52
N HIS A 672 9.88 55.33 -12.02
CA HIS A 672 9.50 56.69 -11.56
C HIS A 672 10.03 57.10 -10.18
N THR A 673 10.72 56.24 -9.42
CA THR A 673 11.12 56.52 -8.03
C THR A 673 12.56 57.00 -7.83
N ARG A 674 13.35 57.23 -8.88
CA ARG A 674 14.67 57.89 -8.74
C ARG A 674 14.57 59.38 -9.04
N ILE A 675 14.10 60.16 -8.05
CA ILE A 675 14.36 61.61 -8.04
C ILE A 675 15.88 61.78 -7.96
N GLN A 676 16.51 62.34 -9.01
CA GLN A 676 17.91 62.74 -8.93
C GLN A 676 18.02 63.86 -7.89
N TYR A 677 18.91 63.69 -6.91
CA TYR A 677 19.27 64.79 -6.02
C TYR A 677 19.87 65.90 -6.88
N PRO A 678 19.40 67.15 -6.76
CA PRO A 678 19.98 68.24 -7.51
C PRO A 678 21.44 68.40 -7.11
N GLU A 679 22.33 68.39 -8.10
CA GLU A 679 23.73 68.77 -7.88
C GLU A 679 23.79 70.28 -7.63
N LEU A 680 24.51 70.66 -6.57
CA LEU A 680 24.91 72.05 -6.36
C LEU A 680 25.78 72.46 -7.54
N LYS A 681 25.31 73.42 -8.35
CA LYS A 681 26.17 74.08 -9.33
C LYS A 681 27.28 74.81 -8.55
N VAL A 682 28.51 74.30 -8.65
CA VAL A 682 29.73 74.98 -8.18
C VAL A 682 30.43 75.60 -9.38
#